data_AF-A0A368FAN9-F1
#
_entry.id   AF-A0A368FAN9-F1
#
_cell.length_a   1.000
_cell.length_b   1.000
_cell.length_c   1.000
_cell.angle_alpha   90.00
_cell.angle_beta   90.00
_cell.angle_gamma   90.00
#
_symmetry.space_group_name_H-M   'P 1'
#
loop_
_entity.id
_entity.type
_entity.pdbx_description
1 polymer ?
#
loop_
_entity_poly.entity_id
_entity_poly.type
_entity_poly.pdbx_seq_one_letter_code
_entity_poly.pdbx_strand_id
1 'polypeptide(L)'
;MENVTSVRNLGHRIQMRVVPDPEFAPFKGIRIHQGDQPLILDGRHLNEAAEPQDYKIFVGSERCYVTLVDSRQLVCTGPTAQPEATDERGNFIAGGLPLVSVTVGRLRTELGLIEYVDPIATLRLWVLVVTALTALCSVLVLLAFLWKKRRAERERDYRKIQMQMEHLESNVRKECKQAFAELQTTMETCGEEDYEGMDVTAFPEFLHRLLWEDNGWTHSTSLYASTLPVTLAQFDALLSSKQFVFSIVETAESEPTMSPGEKSMLSSLLVAVLLRNFQYCTDIILSLLRAHIAKSVHAGNSELLFRKSDSVVEKMVAKWLAICLYDSISQYQAPKYNTLFKALKYQTERGPVDAVTGNARYTINESKLLREIVDCSYVDCLVTSLDGRGPYTVRAIACDTISQLKQKILDHIFKRTPHSQRPAITSFDLELLCSSRGRILLSDWSGPNSLKGPTKLNTLSHYGISNQSRIVMVPSEKGSANYRNSLADSGKSSWSSLDRSSPVYPPSRFCHLSSPSRTLTMEKKKKIDESIPKSIPEVYLTRLLTSKGTVQKYIEDFLESVLFLESCSYPPILKRVFDLLEEEAARNGVSDHQLTQQWKSNLYILRVWVHLIKNPKILLDVSESISQDGNLSVIAQTLMDCFSFSEQSLGAHSPSSRLLFAKEVARLRPLSSDLFRRIRRQPPVCEEVFVESLNDVANDLCDCIRSTVALSELLTWVRGNGVRLVEVLSADD
;
A
#
# COMPACT_ATOMS: atom_id res chain seq x y z
N MET A 1 6.18 -72.41 -114.70
CA MET A 1 7.55 -72.94 -114.63
C MET A 1 8.30 -72.35 -115.81
N GLU A 2 9.38 -71.62 -115.58
CA GLU A 2 10.45 -71.38 -116.56
C GLU A 2 11.62 -70.75 -115.79
N ASN A 3 12.85 -71.15 -116.10
CA ASN A 3 14.11 -70.88 -115.37
C ASN A 3 14.44 -71.68 -114.11
N VAL A 4 13.94 -72.91 -113.96
CA VAL A 4 14.54 -73.92 -113.05
C VAL A 4 15.73 -74.67 -113.72
N THR A 5 16.09 -74.30 -114.95
CA THR A 5 17.19 -74.92 -115.70
C THR A 5 18.57 -74.34 -115.40
N SER A 6 18.68 -73.14 -114.80
CA SER A 6 19.97 -72.43 -114.61
C SER A 6 20.71 -72.71 -113.30
N VAL A 7 20.10 -73.41 -112.33
CA VAL A 7 20.73 -73.62 -111.00
C VAL A 7 20.71 -75.07 -110.52
N ARG A 8 20.42 -76.02 -111.42
CA ARG A 8 20.37 -77.47 -111.17
C ARG A 8 21.69 -78.07 -110.64
N ASN A 9 22.80 -77.30 -110.65
CA ASN A 9 24.12 -77.67 -110.17
C ASN A 9 24.70 -76.74 -109.08
N LEU A 10 23.87 -76.14 -108.23
CA LEU A 10 24.33 -75.42 -107.02
C LEU A 10 24.18 -76.24 -105.72
N GLY A 11 24.11 -77.57 -105.84
CA GLY A 11 24.00 -78.54 -104.74
C GLY A 11 25.16 -78.59 -103.74
N HIS A 12 26.13 -77.68 -103.80
CA HIS A 12 27.21 -77.56 -102.79
C HIS A 12 27.61 -76.12 -102.42
N ARG A 13 26.88 -75.06 -102.81
CA ARG A 13 27.31 -73.66 -102.54
C ARG A 13 26.25 -72.61 -102.13
N ILE A 14 24.98 -72.97 -101.87
CA ILE A 14 23.98 -72.01 -101.37
C ILE A 14 23.42 -72.50 -100.02
N GLN A 15 23.79 -71.81 -98.93
CA GLN A 15 23.17 -71.98 -97.62
C GLN A 15 22.00 -71.01 -97.49
N MET A 16 20.77 -71.45 -97.77
CA MET A 16 19.59 -70.71 -97.38
C MET A 16 19.38 -70.89 -95.87
N ARG A 17 19.46 -69.79 -95.12
CA ARG A 17 19.25 -69.77 -93.68
C ARG A 17 17.86 -69.24 -93.40
N VAL A 18 16.99 -70.07 -92.83
CA VAL A 18 15.69 -69.64 -92.32
C VAL A 18 15.92 -69.00 -90.96
N VAL A 19 15.47 -67.76 -90.79
CA VAL A 19 15.55 -67.01 -89.54
C VAL A 19 14.13 -66.64 -89.07
N PRO A 20 13.90 -66.45 -87.76
CA PRO A 20 12.59 -66.06 -87.24
C PRO A 20 12.18 -64.65 -87.70
N ASP A 21 10.87 -64.39 -87.76
CA ASP A 21 10.31 -63.08 -88.12
C ASP A 21 10.67 -62.01 -87.07
N PRO A 22 10.83 -60.74 -87.48
CA PRO A 22 11.16 -59.65 -86.57
C PRO A 22 9.99 -59.33 -85.61
N GLU A 23 10.25 -59.34 -84.31
CA GLU A 23 9.26 -59.01 -83.27
C GLU A 23 9.55 -57.65 -82.64
N PHE A 24 8.55 -56.78 -82.52
CA PHE A 24 8.67 -55.47 -81.86
C PHE A 24 7.95 -55.44 -80.51
N ALA A 25 8.52 -54.73 -79.54
CA ALA A 25 7.90 -54.52 -78.23
C ALA A 25 6.95 -53.30 -78.25
N PRO A 26 5.65 -53.45 -77.94
CA PRO A 26 4.74 -52.31 -77.85
C PRO A 26 5.06 -51.42 -76.64
N PHE A 27 4.72 -50.14 -76.73
CA PHE A 27 4.96 -49.15 -75.70
C PHE A 27 4.11 -49.45 -74.46
N LYS A 28 4.76 -49.35 -73.28
CA LYS A 28 4.10 -49.49 -71.99
C LYS A 28 3.40 -48.17 -71.61
N GLY A 29 2.35 -47.80 -72.37
CA GLY A 29 1.61 -46.54 -72.22
C GLY A 29 1.98 -45.47 -73.26
N ILE A 30 1.53 -44.22 -73.03
CA ILE A 30 1.82 -43.09 -73.92
C ILE A 30 3.30 -42.73 -73.79
N ARG A 31 4.02 -42.75 -74.90
CA ARG A 31 5.44 -42.42 -74.91
C ARG A 31 5.62 -40.91 -75.09
N ILE A 32 6.31 -40.26 -74.16
CA ILE A 32 6.62 -38.82 -74.26
C ILE A 32 7.87 -38.66 -75.11
N HIS A 33 7.81 -37.80 -76.12
CA HIS A 33 8.90 -37.57 -77.05
C HIS A 33 9.20 -36.08 -77.21
N GLN A 34 10.49 -35.76 -77.25
CA GLN A 34 10.96 -34.42 -77.58
C GLN A 34 11.33 -34.45 -79.06
N GLY A 35 10.60 -33.68 -79.89
CA GLY A 35 10.60 -33.87 -81.34
C GLY A 35 11.95 -33.77 -82.06
N ASP A 36 12.97 -33.14 -81.46
CA ASP A 36 14.31 -33.03 -82.04
C ASP A 36 15.19 -34.28 -81.82
N GLN A 37 14.72 -35.31 -81.09
CA GLN A 37 15.51 -36.51 -80.80
C GLN A 37 15.09 -37.70 -81.68
N PRO A 38 16.01 -38.61 -82.05
CA PRO A 38 15.64 -39.82 -82.80
C PRO A 38 14.78 -40.77 -81.95
N LEU A 39 13.79 -41.40 -82.58
CA LEU A 39 12.88 -42.37 -81.96
C LEU A 39 13.49 -43.78 -81.99
N ILE A 40 13.67 -44.37 -80.80
CA ILE A 40 14.26 -45.70 -80.63
C ILE A 40 13.16 -46.72 -80.34
N LEU A 41 13.04 -47.75 -81.17
CA LEU A 41 12.06 -48.82 -81.08
C LEU A 41 12.76 -50.14 -80.74
N ASP A 42 12.31 -50.81 -79.69
CA ASP A 42 12.90 -52.07 -79.21
C ASP A 42 12.23 -53.29 -79.87
N GLY A 43 13.02 -54.31 -80.18
CA GLY A 43 12.55 -55.56 -80.79
C GLY A 43 13.55 -56.71 -80.70
N ARG A 44 13.34 -57.77 -81.48
CA ARG A 44 14.22 -58.95 -81.61
C ARG A 44 14.26 -59.44 -83.05
N HIS A 45 15.42 -59.92 -83.47
CA HIS A 45 15.69 -60.47 -84.81
C HIS A 45 15.53 -59.46 -85.97
N LEU A 46 15.69 -58.16 -85.69
CA LEU A 46 15.37 -57.09 -86.66
C LEU A 46 16.37 -56.98 -87.84
N ASN A 47 17.63 -57.41 -87.68
CA ASN A 47 18.64 -57.30 -88.73
C ASN A 47 19.01 -58.65 -89.39
N GLU A 48 18.28 -59.73 -89.08
CA GLU A 48 18.66 -61.08 -89.55
C GLU A 48 18.21 -61.36 -90.99
N ALA A 49 17.10 -60.77 -91.46
CA ALA A 49 16.56 -60.97 -92.81
C ALA A 49 16.08 -59.70 -93.54
N ALA A 50 16.18 -58.52 -92.93
CA ALA A 50 15.69 -57.27 -93.49
C ALA A 50 16.73 -56.15 -93.33
N GLU A 51 16.86 -55.31 -94.36
CA GLU A 51 17.72 -54.12 -94.34
C GLU A 51 16.92 -52.88 -93.91
N PRO A 52 17.58 -51.77 -93.48
CA PRO A 52 16.89 -50.55 -93.04
C PRO A 52 15.85 -50.00 -94.03
N GLN A 53 16.07 -50.21 -95.33
CA GLN A 53 15.16 -49.78 -96.41
C GLN A 53 13.86 -50.60 -96.50
N ASP A 54 13.83 -51.81 -95.94
CA ASP A 54 12.66 -52.69 -95.95
C ASP A 54 11.63 -52.30 -94.87
N TYR A 55 12.05 -51.51 -93.88
CA TYR A 55 11.21 -51.03 -92.78
C TYR A 55 10.44 -49.77 -93.17
N LYS A 56 9.11 -49.82 -93.04
CA LYS A 56 8.22 -48.66 -93.20
C LYS A 56 7.58 -48.32 -91.86
N ILE A 57 8.02 -47.23 -91.24
CA ILE A 57 7.55 -46.80 -89.92
C ILE A 57 6.77 -45.51 -90.07
N PHE A 58 5.62 -45.44 -89.42
CA PHE A 58 4.75 -44.28 -89.44
C PHE A 58 4.44 -43.83 -88.03
N VAL A 59 4.43 -42.52 -87.82
CA VAL A 59 3.93 -41.85 -86.63
C VAL A 59 2.71 -41.04 -87.08
N GLY A 60 1.53 -41.59 -86.82
CA GLY A 60 0.30 -41.14 -87.46
C GLY A 60 0.38 -41.29 -88.98
N SER A 61 0.03 -40.23 -89.73
CA SER A 61 0.14 -40.21 -91.19
C SER A 61 1.56 -39.96 -91.72
N GLU A 62 2.50 -39.53 -90.87
CA GLU A 62 3.84 -39.14 -91.31
C GLU A 62 4.86 -40.28 -91.15
N ARG A 63 5.82 -40.34 -92.07
CA ARG A 63 6.77 -41.47 -92.15
C ARG A 63 8.07 -41.18 -91.41
N CYS A 64 8.46 -42.09 -90.53
CA CYS A 64 9.74 -42.09 -89.84
C CYS A 64 10.77 -42.88 -90.67
N TYR A 65 11.89 -42.24 -91.03
CA TYR A 65 12.94 -42.89 -91.81
C TYR A 65 13.92 -43.59 -90.87
N VAL A 66 14.18 -44.87 -91.15
CA VAL A 66 15.06 -45.71 -90.32
C VAL A 66 16.50 -45.37 -90.62
N THR A 67 17.24 -44.96 -89.59
CA THR A 67 18.65 -44.58 -89.70
C THR A 67 19.59 -45.73 -89.34
N LEU A 68 19.20 -46.59 -88.39
CA LEU A 68 20.02 -47.73 -87.96
C LEU A 68 19.13 -48.89 -87.50
N VAL A 69 19.45 -50.11 -87.96
CA VAL A 69 18.80 -51.36 -87.53
C VAL A 69 19.85 -52.27 -86.91
N ASP A 70 19.66 -52.59 -85.64
CA ASP A 70 20.41 -53.60 -84.92
C ASP A 70 19.47 -54.76 -84.53
N SER A 71 20.02 -55.92 -84.16
CA SER A 71 19.27 -57.14 -83.86
C SER A 71 18.18 -56.97 -82.80
N ARG A 72 18.32 -55.97 -81.91
CA ARG A 72 17.36 -55.69 -80.81
C ARG A 72 16.75 -54.30 -80.82
N GLN A 73 17.26 -53.36 -81.61
CA GLN A 73 16.81 -51.98 -81.58
C GLN A 73 16.84 -51.37 -82.97
N LEU A 74 15.85 -50.55 -83.25
CA LEU A 74 15.71 -49.81 -84.49
C LEU A 74 15.58 -48.34 -84.16
N VAL A 75 16.40 -47.51 -84.79
CA VAL A 75 16.38 -46.06 -84.62
C VAL A 75 15.82 -45.43 -85.88
N CYS A 76 14.78 -44.60 -85.73
CA CYS A 76 14.20 -43.83 -86.82
C CYS A 76 14.07 -42.36 -86.44
N THR A 77 14.22 -41.47 -87.40
CA THR A 77 14.01 -40.03 -87.22
C THR A 77 12.70 -39.64 -87.88
N GLY A 78 11.78 -39.12 -87.06
CA GLY A 78 10.44 -38.72 -87.46
C GLY A 78 10.23 -37.21 -87.34
N PRO A 79 8.98 -36.74 -87.38
CA PRO A 79 8.67 -35.31 -87.38
C PRO A 79 8.94 -34.63 -86.03
N THR A 80 9.40 -33.36 -86.11
CA THR A 80 9.76 -32.53 -84.94
C THR A 80 8.56 -31.92 -84.22
N ALA A 81 7.42 -31.80 -84.90
CA ALA A 81 6.15 -31.39 -84.32
C ALA A 81 5.18 -32.58 -84.32
N GLN A 82 4.29 -32.63 -83.32
CA GLN A 82 3.35 -33.73 -83.18
C GLN A 82 2.38 -33.78 -84.38
N PRO A 83 2.36 -34.87 -85.16
CA PRO A 83 1.42 -35.02 -86.28
C PRO A 83 -0.01 -35.27 -85.78
N GLU A 84 -0.98 -35.15 -86.69
CA GLU A 84 -2.38 -35.37 -86.38
C GLU A 84 -2.63 -36.79 -85.84
N ALA A 85 -3.63 -36.93 -84.97
CA ALA A 85 -3.94 -38.15 -84.25
C ALA A 85 -4.60 -39.24 -85.13
N THR A 86 -3.90 -39.69 -86.16
CA THR A 86 -4.36 -40.69 -87.14
C THR A 86 -3.56 -41.99 -87.07
N ASP A 87 -3.99 -43.03 -87.80
CA ASP A 87 -3.19 -44.20 -88.17
C ASP A 87 -2.38 -43.93 -89.45
N GLU A 88 -1.58 -44.90 -89.90
CA GLU A 88 -0.75 -44.73 -91.11
C GLU A 88 -1.55 -44.66 -92.42
N ARG A 89 -2.86 -44.92 -92.37
CA ARG A 89 -3.80 -44.81 -93.49
C ARG A 89 -4.65 -43.54 -93.42
N GLY A 90 -4.43 -42.69 -92.40
CA GLY A 90 -5.12 -41.42 -92.19
C GLY A 90 -6.44 -41.52 -91.41
N ASN A 91 -6.74 -42.66 -90.77
CA ASN A 91 -7.95 -42.80 -89.96
C ASN A 91 -7.73 -42.23 -88.56
N PHE A 92 -8.63 -41.37 -88.07
CA PHE A 92 -8.51 -40.77 -86.74
C PHE A 92 -8.63 -41.79 -85.60
N ILE A 93 -7.73 -41.67 -84.63
CA ILE A 93 -7.67 -42.55 -83.46
C ILE A 93 -8.28 -41.83 -82.25
N ALA A 94 -9.23 -42.50 -81.59
CA ALA A 94 -9.86 -42.01 -80.37
C ALA A 94 -8.82 -41.99 -79.24
N GLY A 95 -8.28 -40.81 -78.96
CA GLY A 95 -7.18 -40.63 -78.00
C GLY A 95 -6.37 -39.34 -78.22
N GLY A 96 -6.58 -38.63 -79.33
CA GLY A 96 -5.99 -37.31 -79.58
C GLY A 96 -4.47 -37.32 -79.79
N LEU A 97 -3.85 -38.50 -79.88
CA LEU A 97 -2.41 -38.71 -80.06
C LEU A 97 -2.15 -39.62 -81.28
N PRO A 98 -1.07 -39.40 -82.05
CA PRO A 98 -0.72 -40.22 -83.21
C PRO A 98 -0.25 -41.63 -82.82
N LEU A 99 -0.63 -42.64 -83.62
CA LEU A 99 -0.20 -44.03 -83.44
C LEU A 99 1.09 -44.34 -84.19
N VAL A 100 2.01 -45.03 -83.53
CA VAL A 100 3.23 -45.51 -84.15
C VAL A 100 3.04 -46.93 -84.67
N SER A 101 3.20 -47.14 -85.97
CA SER A 101 3.08 -48.46 -86.61
C SER A 101 4.29 -48.78 -87.49
N VAL A 102 4.66 -50.07 -87.55
CA VAL A 102 5.82 -50.57 -88.31
C VAL A 102 5.36 -51.67 -89.26
N THR A 103 5.78 -51.58 -90.52
CA THR A 103 5.49 -52.58 -91.57
C THR A 103 6.78 -53.06 -92.24
N VAL A 104 6.99 -54.37 -92.32
CA VAL A 104 8.17 -55.03 -92.91
C VAL A 104 7.70 -56.18 -93.79
N GLY A 105 7.93 -56.10 -95.10
CA GLY A 105 7.40 -57.08 -96.04
C GLY A 105 5.87 -57.21 -95.95
N ARG A 106 5.37 -58.32 -95.38
CA ARG A 106 3.93 -58.56 -95.11
C ARG A 106 3.55 -58.49 -93.62
N LEU A 107 4.50 -58.24 -92.72
CA LEU A 107 4.27 -58.14 -91.29
C LEU A 107 3.96 -56.69 -90.89
N ARG A 108 2.83 -56.45 -90.22
CA ARG A 108 2.43 -55.12 -89.68
C ARG A 108 2.24 -55.23 -88.17
N THR A 109 2.89 -54.35 -87.42
CA THR A 109 2.85 -54.31 -85.95
C THR A 109 2.60 -52.88 -85.46
N GLU A 110 1.64 -52.71 -84.55
CA GLU A 110 1.30 -51.42 -83.94
C GLU A 110 2.00 -51.32 -82.56
N LEU A 111 2.74 -50.23 -82.33
CA LEU A 111 3.57 -50.07 -81.13
C LEU A 111 2.88 -49.27 -80.03
N GLY A 112 2.04 -48.29 -80.37
CA GLY A 112 1.31 -47.48 -79.39
C GLY A 112 1.35 -45.98 -79.65
N LEU A 113 0.81 -45.18 -78.73
CA LEU A 113 0.60 -43.72 -78.87
C LEU A 113 1.79 -42.90 -78.34
N ILE A 114 2.03 -41.71 -78.92
CA ILE A 114 3.15 -40.81 -78.58
C ILE A 114 2.69 -39.34 -78.38
N GLU A 115 3.27 -38.61 -77.42
CA GLU A 115 2.93 -37.20 -77.05
C GLU A 115 4.17 -36.29 -77.01
N TYR A 116 4.08 -35.05 -77.51
CA TYR A 116 5.16 -34.05 -77.54
C TYR A 116 4.97 -32.95 -76.47
N VAL A 117 6.06 -32.38 -75.92
CA VAL A 117 6.03 -31.42 -74.78
C VAL A 117 6.15 -29.95 -75.21
N ASP A 118 5.23 -29.07 -74.77
CA ASP A 118 5.21 -27.62 -75.07
C ASP A 118 5.94 -26.73 -74.02
N PRO A 119 6.90 -25.86 -74.42
CA PRO A 119 7.74 -25.09 -73.48
C PRO A 119 7.16 -23.73 -73.02
N ILE A 120 6.06 -23.23 -73.57
CA ILE A 120 5.61 -21.82 -73.36
C ILE A 120 4.73 -21.65 -72.10
N ALA A 121 4.03 -22.70 -71.64
CA ALA A 121 3.12 -22.63 -70.50
C ALA A 121 3.85 -22.48 -69.15
N THR A 122 5.05 -23.04 -69.02
CA THR A 122 5.84 -23.02 -67.79
C THR A 122 6.35 -21.63 -67.44
N LEU A 123 6.73 -20.82 -68.44
CA LEU A 123 7.31 -19.49 -68.24
C LEU A 123 6.30 -18.48 -67.64
N ARG A 124 5.02 -18.56 -68.03
CA ARG A 124 3.96 -17.66 -67.53
C ARG A 124 3.67 -17.85 -66.04
N LEU A 125 3.74 -19.08 -65.55
CA LEU A 125 3.50 -19.40 -64.14
C LEU A 125 4.58 -18.77 -63.24
N TRP A 126 5.84 -18.83 -63.66
CA TRP A 126 6.96 -18.29 -62.89
C TRP A 126 6.89 -16.76 -62.72
N VAL A 127 6.44 -16.02 -63.74
CA VAL A 127 6.33 -14.55 -63.65
C VAL A 127 5.26 -14.12 -62.64
N LEU A 128 4.13 -14.82 -62.55
CA LEU A 128 3.07 -14.55 -61.57
C LEU A 128 3.53 -14.82 -60.13
N VAL A 129 4.28 -15.91 -59.91
CA VAL A 129 4.80 -16.24 -58.58
C VAL A 129 5.80 -15.18 -58.10
N VAL A 130 6.72 -14.75 -58.97
CA VAL A 130 7.73 -13.74 -58.61
C VAL A 130 7.09 -12.38 -58.28
N THR A 131 6.09 -11.95 -59.05
CA THR A 131 5.39 -10.67 -58.79
C THR A 131 4.56 -10.68 -57.51
N ALA A 132 3.90 -11.80 -57.20
CA ALA A 132 3.19 -11.95 -55.93
C ALA A 132 4.15 -11.93 -54.72
N LEU A 133 5.31 -12.58 -54.84
CA LEU A 133 6.31 -12.65 -53.78
C LEU A 133 6.93 -11.27 -53.50
N THR A 134 7.23 -10.48 -54.53
CA THR A 134 7.79 -9.13 -54.36
C THR A 134 6.79 -8.16 -53.73
N ALA A 135 5.52 -8.23 -54.13
CA ALA A 135 4.45 -7.45 -53.52
C ALA A 135 4.30 -7.78 -52.02
N LEU A 136 4.28 -9.06 -51.66
CA LEU A 136 4.17 -9.50 -50.26
C LEU A 136 5.37 -9.01 -49.41
N CYS A 137 6.59 -9.12 -49.92
CA CYS A 137 7.79 -8.63 -49.25
C CYS A 137 7.73 -7.10 -49.02
N SER A 138 7.26 -6.32 -49.99
CA SER A 138 7.15 -4.86 -49.85
C SER A 138 6.17 -4.45 -48.74
N VAL A 139 5.04 -5.14 -48.60
CA VAL A 139 4.04 -4.91 -47.56
C VAL A 139 4.60 -5.25 -46.17
N LEU A 140 5.32 -6.35 -46.04
CA LEU A 140 5.95 -6.76 -44.78
C LEU A 140 7.01 -5.74 -44.31
N VAL A 141 7.81 -5.19 -45.24
CA VAL A 141 8.80 -4.15 -44.92
C VAL A 141 8.12 -2.86 -44.46
N LEU A 142 7.04 -2.42 -45.12
CA LEU A 142 6.25 -1.26 -44.70
C LEU A 142 5.64 -1.47 -43.32
N LEU A 143 5.06 -2.63 -43.05
CA LEU A 143 4.52 -2.97 -41.72
C LEU A 143 5.62 -2.95 -40.65
N ALA A 144 6.79 -3.55 -40.92
CA ALA A 144 7.92 -3.54 -40.00
C ALA A 144 8.43 -2.10 -39.73
N PHE A 145 8.47 -1.25 -40.75
CA PHE A 145 8.84 0.15 -40.62
C PHE A 145 7.82 0.93 -39.76
N LEU A 146 6.52 0.76 -40.00
CA LEU A 146 5.47 1.37 -39.20
C LEU A 146 5.47 0.87 -37.74
N TRP A 147 5.75 -0.42 -37.53
CA TRP A 147 5.86 -1.01 -36.20
C TRP A 147 7.07 -0.49 -35.45
N LYS A 148 8.23 -0.37 -36.12
CA LYS A 148 9.45 0.25 -35.57
C LYS A 148 9.22 1.72 -35.24
N LYS A 149 8.53 2.48 -36.09
CA LYS A 149 8.19 3.88 -35.84
C LYS A 149 7.25 4.04 -34.64
N ARG A 150 6.15 3.28 -34.58
CA ARG A 150 5.22 3.27 -33.43
C ARG A 150 5.86 2.77 -32.15
N ARG A 151 6.79 1.80 -32.23
CA ARG A 151 7.57 1.33 -31.08
C ARG A 151 8.53 2.40 -30.58
N ALA A 152 9.25 3.07 -31.48
CA ALA A 152 10.13 4.17 -31.14
C ALA A 152 9.38 5.38 -30.56
N GLU A 153 8.18 5.69 -31.06
CA GLU A 153 7.29 6.71 -30.48
C GLU A 153 6.87 6.34 -29.04
N ARG A 154 6.40 5.11 -28.82
CA ARG A 154 6.08 4.63 -27.46
C ARG A 154 7.28 4.61 -26.52
N GLU A 155 8.45 4.21 -26.99
CA GLU A 155 9.69 4.24 -26.20
C GLU A 155 10.11 5.68 -25.87
N ARG A 156 9.92 6.64 -26.78
CA ARG A 156 10.17 8.07 -26.50
C ARG A 156 9.20 8.63 -25.48
N ASP A 157 7.92 8.31 -25.58
CA ASP A 157 6.91 8.79 -24.63
C ASP A 157 7.12 8.15 -23.25
N TYR A 158 7.48 6.87 -23.18
CA TYR A 158 7.89 6.22 -21.94
C TYR A 158 9.12 6.91 -21.33
N ARG A 159 10.15 7.21 -22.14
CA ARG A 159 11.35 7.95 -21.67
C ARG A 159 11.01 9.36 -21.18
N LYS A 160 10.09 10.08 -21.85
CA LYS A 160 9.63 11.40 -21.37
C LYS A 160 8.94 11.29 -20.02
N ILE A 161 8.03 10.33 -19.85
CA ILE A 161 7.34 10.09 -18.58
C ILE A 161 8.34 9.73 -17.48
N GLN A 162 9.31 8.85 -17.78
CA GLN A 162 10.36 8.48 -16.84
C GLN A 162 11.23 9.68 -16.46
N MET A 163 11.66 10.51 -17.42
CA MET A 163 12.43 11.72 -17.13
C MET A 163 11.63 12.74 -16.32
N GLN A 164 10.32 12.90 -16.60
CA GLN A 164 9.43 13.74 -15.80
C GLN A 164 9.29 13.21 -14.37
N MET A 165 9.19 11.89 -14.20
CA MET A 165 9.13 11.23 -12.90
C MET A 165 10.45 11.40 -12.13
N GLU A 166 11.61 11.18 -12.76
CA GLU A 166 12.92 11.39 -12.17
C GLU A 166 13.18 12.86 -11.81
N HIS A 167 12.72 13.79 -12.66
CA HIS A 167 12.82 15.22 -12.39
C HIS A 167 11.93 15.63 -11.21
N LEU A 168 10.69 15.13 -11.15
CA LEU A 168 9.78 15.36 -10.04
C LEU A 168 10.34 14.73 -8.75
N GLU A 169 10.82 13.49 -8.79
CA GLU A 169 11.46 12.83 -7.65
C GLU A 169 12.70 13.59 -7.17
N SER A 170 13.54 14.07 -8.09
CA SER A 170 14.74 14.86 -7.78
C SER A 170 14.38 16.20 -7.14
N ASN A 171 13.36 16.89 -7.66
CA ASN A 171 12.87 18.15 -7.09
C ASN A 171 12.28 17.93 -5.69
N VAL A 172 11.45 16.90 -5.51
CA VAL A 172 10.91 16.51 -4.20
C VAL A 172 12.03 16.17 -3.25
N ARG A 173 13.01 15.37 -3.68
CA ARG A 173 14.17 15.00 -2.84
C ARG A 173 14.98 16.23 -2.43
N LYS A 174 15.17 17.21 -3.33
CA LYS A 174 15.86 18.47 -3.01
C LYS A 174 15.05 19.30 -2.02
N GLU A 175 13.75 19.45 -2.24
CA GLU A 175 12.84 20.15 -1.32
C GLU A 175 12.83 19.48 0.05
N CYS A 176 12.73 18.15 0.11
CA CYS A 176 12.85 17.36 1.33
C CYS A 176 14.17 17.61 2.04
N LYS A 177 15.30 17.57 1.32
CA LYS A 177 16.63 17.79 1.90
C LYS A 177 16.78 19.20 2.47
N GLN A 178 16.28 20.20 1.75
CA GLN A 178 16.29 21.58 2.23
C GLN A 178 15.38 21.76 3.44
N ALA A 179 14.15 21.27 3.38
CA ALA A 179 13.20 21.32 4.48
C ALA A 179 13.68 20.53 5.70
N PHE A 180 14.37 19.40 5.48
CA PHE A 180 15.01 18.61 6.52
C PHE A 180 16.17 19.37 7.16
N ALA A 181 17.04 20.02 6.38
CA ALA A 181 18.12 20.84 6.92
C ALA A 181 17.58 22.03 7.73
N GLU A 182 16.51 22.67 7.27
CA GLU A 182 15.82 23.74 8.01
C GLU A 182 15.17 23.23 9.30
N LEU A 183 14.51 22.07 9.25
CA LEU A 183 13.96 21.41 10.43
C LEU A 183 15.06 21.02 11.42
N GLN A 184 16.15 20.42 10.94
CA GLN A 184 17.27 19.98 11.76
C GLN A 184 17.93 21.17 12.46
N THR A 185 18.24 22.25 11.73
CA THR A 185 18.78 23.48 12.34
C THR A 185 17.81 24.12 13.34
N THR A 186 16.48 24.04 13.11
CA THR A 186 15.49 24.52 14.08
C THR A 186 15.41 23.64 15.33
N MET A 187 15.54 22.32 15.18
CA MET A 187 15.54 21.37 16.29
C MET A 187 16.84 21.46 17.11
N GLU A 188 17.99 21.61 16.44
CA GLU A 188 19.31 21.77 17.07
C GLU A 188 19.43 23.12 17.81
N THR A 189 18.89 24.21 17.26
CA THR A 189 18.82 25.51 17.97
C THR A 189 17.87 25.51 19.17
N CYS A 190 17.00 24.50 19.30
CA CYS A 190 16.27 24.20 20.52
C CYS A 190 17.03 23.27 21.48
N GLY A 191 18.05 22.56 21.01
CA GLY A 191 18.74 21.48 21.73
C GLY A 191 20.12 21.81 22.30
N GLU A 192 20.71 22.98 22.04
CA GLU A 192 21.99 23.36 22.65
C GLU A 192 21.83 24.30 23.86
N GLU A 193 22.62 23.96 24.91
CA GLU A 193 22.86 24.57 26.22
C GLU A 193 22.02 24.05 27.41
N ASP A 194 22.58 23.04 28.10
CA ASP A 194 22.54 22.77 29.56
C ASP A 194 21.20 22.63 30.31
N TYR A 195 20.07 22.42 29.63
CA TYR A 195 18.83 22.02 30.30
C TYR A 195 18.31 20.67 29.79
N GLU A 196 18.65 19.60 30.51
CA GLU A 196 17.93 18.32 30.57
C GLU A 196 16.51 18.47 31.19
N GLY A 197 15.82 19.56 30.89
CA GLY A 197 14.41 19.73 31.24
C GLY A 197 13.58 18.88 30.28
N MET A 198 13.54 17.57 30.53
CA MET A 198 12.84 16.60 29.71
C MET A 198 11.36 17.00 29.60
N ASP A 199 10.84 17.30 28.40
CA ASP A 199 9.38 17.47 28.18
C ASP A 199 8.62 16.14 28.33
N VAL A 200 9.15 15.21 29.13
CA VAL A 200 8.52 13.95 29.49
C VAL A 200 7.82 14.19 30.82
N THR A 201 6.57 13.77 30.89
CA THR A 201 5.75 13.90 32.10
C THR A 201 6.39 13.14 33.24
N ALA A 202 6.52 13.75 34.42
CA ALA A 202 6.93 13.02 35.63
C ALA A 202 5.97 11.87 35.94
N PHE A 203 6.45 10.84 36.63
CA PHE A 203 5.69 9.63 36.92
C PHE A 203 4.30 9.86 37.55
N PRO A 204 4.12 10.76 38.54
CA PRO A 204 2.79 11.03 39.13
C PRO A 204 1.80 11.59 38.11
N GLU A 205 2.27 12.46 37.22
CA GLU A 205 1.47 13.08 36.17
C GLU A 205 1.14 12.07 35.07
N PHE A 206 2.12 11.26 34.67
CA PHE A 206 1.92 10.14 33.75
C PHE A 206 0.82 9.20 34.27
N LEU A 207 0.90 8.82 35.55
CA LEU A 207 -0.07 7.94 36.18
C LEU A 207 -1.47 8.55 36.19
N HIS A 208 -1.58 9.84 36.55
CA HIS A 208 -2.85 10.56 36.54
C HIS A 208 -3.46 10.60 35.13
N ARG A 209 -2.68 10.99 34.12
CA ARG A 209 -3.13 11.06 32.71
C ARG A 209 -3.52 9.69 32.16
N LEU A 210 -2.70 8.66 32.41
CA LEU A 210 -2.98 7.29 31.97
C LEU A 210 -4.32 6.75 32.50
N LEU A 211 -4.66 7.06 33.75
CA LEU A 211 -5.87 6.57 34.39
C LEU A 211 -7.11 7.40 34.03
N TRP A 212 -6.97 8.71 33.84
CA TRP A 212 -8.11 9.64 33.87
C TRP A 212 -8.34 10.45 32.59
N GLU A 213 -7.34 10.62 31.73
CA GLU A 213 -7.44 11.50 30.56
C GLU A 213 -8.56 11.05 29.59
N ASP A 214 -8.61 9.75 29.28
CA ASP A 214 -9.67 9.18 28.42
C ASP A 214 -11.06 9.22 29.07
N ASN A 215 -11.12 9.21 30.40
CA ASN A 215 -12.38 9.13 31.15
C ASN A 215 -12.97 10.51 31.44
N GLY A 216 -12.27 11.60 31.10
CA GLY A 216 -12.73 12.96 31.33
C GLY A 216 -12.99 13.26 32.81
N TRP A 217 -12.32 12.55 33.72
CA TRP A 217 -12.49 12.76 35.16
C TRP A 217 -11.87 14.09 35.54
N THR A 218 -12.69 15.14 35.53
CA THR A 218 -12.38 16.36 36.26
C THR A 218 -12.61 16.08 37.74
N HIS A 219 -11.67 16.44 38.61
CA HIS A 219 -11.82 16.41 40.08
C HIS A 219 -12.95 17.32 40.59
N SER A 220 -14.06 17.47 39.86
CA SER A 220 -15.33 17.90 40.43
C SER A 220 -15.60 16.94 41.57
N THR A 221 -15.23 17.41 42.77
CA THR A 221 -15.54 16.84 44.05
C THR A 221 -16.98 16.39 43.92
N SER A 222 -17.20 15.08 43.79
CA SER A 222 -18.56 14.62 43.58
C SER A 222 -19.31 15.17 44.78
N LEU A 223 -20.45 15.82 44.51
CA LEU A 223 -21.37 16.35 45.52
C LEU A 223 -21.90 15.24 46.46
N TYR A 224 -21.32 14.02 46.36
CA TYR A 224 -21.57 12.76 47.04
C TYR A 224 -20.37 12.29 47.88
N ALA A 225 -19.40 13.14 48.22
CA ALA A 225 -18.42 12.89 49.29
C ALA A 225 -19.07 12.85 50.69
N SER A 226 -20.26 12.25 50.81
CA SER A 226 -21.00 11.98 52.04
C SER A 226 -20.90 10.51 52.46
N THR A 227 -20.01 9.71 51.85
CA THR A 227 -19.75 8.34 52.29
C THR A 227 -18.89 8.35 53.56
N LEU A 228 -19.42 7.78 54.64
CA LEU A 228 -18.78 7.75 55.94
C LEU A 228 -17.40 7.05 55.84
N PRO A 229 -16.31 7.60 56.41
CA PRO A 229 -14.96 7.01 56.34
C PRO A 229 -14.92 5.52 56.74
N VAL A 230 -15.75 5.12 57.70
CA VAL A 230 -15.89 3.72 58.15
C VAL A 230 -16.36 2.80 57.01
N THR A 231 -17.32 3.25 56.18
CA THR A 231 -17.82 2.45 55.05
C THR A 231 -16.77 2.25 53.97
N LEU A 232 -15.94 3.27 53.72
CA LEU A 232 -14.82 3.17 52.79
C LEU A 232 -13.75 2.22 53.31
N ALA A 233 -13.43 2.26 54.62
CA ALA A 233 -12.48 1.33 55.23
C ALA A 233 -12.95 -0.13 55.17
N GLN A 234 -14.24 -0.39 55.39
CA GLN A 234 -14.82 -1.73 55.25
C GLN A 234 -14.80 -2.22 53.81
N PHE A 235 -15.14 -1.34 52.85
CA PHE A 235 -15.08 -1.68 51.43
C PHE A 235 -13.65 -1.97 50.96
N ASP A 236 -12.70 -1.16 51.40
CA ASP A 236 -11.28 -1.36 51.15
C ASP A 236 -10.75 -2.69 51.72
N ALA A 237 -11.25 -3.10 52.89
CA ALA A 237 -10.96 -4.44 53.43
C ALA A 237 -11.53 -5.56 52.54
N LEU A 238 -12.73 -5.39 51.97
CA LEU A 238 -13.29 -6.37 51.01
C LEU A 238 -12.43 -6.48 49.75
N LEU A 239 -11.89 -5.35 49.25
CA LEU A 239 -10.99 -5.34 48.08
C LEU A 239 -9.65 -6.04 48.33
N SER A 240 -9.30 -6.35 49.59
CA SER A 240 -8.15 -7.21 49.89
C SER A 240 -8.44 -8.69 49.59
N SER A 241 -9.71 -9.08 49.42
CA SER A 241 -10.09 -10.43 48.99
C SER A 241 -9.98 -10.55 47.47
N LYS A 242 -9.12 -11.47 47.02
CA LYS A 242 -8.93 -11.77 45.59
C LYS A 242 -10.23 -12.17 44.89
N GLN A 243 -11.03 -13.02 45.53
CA GLN A 243 -12.30 -13.47 44.96
C GLN A 243 -13.30 -12.34 44.79
N PHE A 244 -13.36 -11.42 45.74
CA PHE A 244 -14.28 -10.27 45.64
C PHE A 244 -13.94 -9.39 44.43
N VAL A 245 -12.66 -9.15 44.16
CA VAL A 245 -12.23 -8.41 42.96
C VAL A 245 -12.55 -9.17 41.68
N PHE A 246 -12.41 -10.51 41.67
CA PHE A 246 -12.81 -11.35 40.54
C PHE A 246 -14.31 -11.24 40.26
N SER A 247 -15.17 -11.31 41.30
CA SER A 247 -16.62 -11.19 41.13
C SER A 247 -17.03 -9.81 40.61
N ILE A 248 -16.34 -8.73 41.00
CA ILE A 248 -16.55 -7.39 40.42
C ILE A 248 -16.29 -7.40 38.91
N VAL A 249 -15.15 -7.96 38.49
CA VAL A 249 -14.77 -8.02 37.08
C VAL A 249 -15.73 -8.92 36.30
N GLU A 250 -16.11 -10.08 36.83
CA GLU A 250 -17.07 -10.98 36.19
C GLU A 250 -18.47 -10.36 36.07
N THR A 251 -18.92 -9.62 37.09
CA THR A 251 -20.17 -8.86 37.02
C THR A 251 -20.14 -7.85 35.88
N ALA A 252 -19.01 -7.15 35.69
CA ALA A 252 -18.86 -6.19 34.59
C ALA A 252 -18.73 -6.84 33.21
N GLU A 253 -18.13 -8.04 33.11
CA GLU A 253 -17.97 -8.74 31.83
C GLU A 253 -19.23 -9.49 31.40
N SER A 254 -20.05 -9.93 32.35
CA SER A 254 -21.33 -10.58 32.09
C SER A 254 -22.41 -9.60 31.61
N GLU A 255 -22.22 -8.29 31.83
CA GLU A 255 -23.16 -7.26 31.39
C GLU A 255 -22.95 -6.85 29.92
N PRO A 256 -23.86 -7.21 28.99
CA PRO A 256 -23.71 -6.87 27.58
C PRO A 256 -24.03 -5.39 27.27
N THR A 257 -24.72 -4.70 28.19
CA THR A 257 -25.13 -3.30 28.04
C THR A 257 -24.05 -2.30 28.42
N MET A 258 -22.97 -2.73 29.10
CA MET A 258 -21.88 -1.83 29.47
C MET A 258 -21.13 -1.32 28.23
N SER A 259 -20.97 -0.02 28.15
CA SER A 259 -20.20 0.64 27.10
C SER A 259 -18.68 0.46 27.30
N PRO A 260 -17.88 0.55 26.22
CA PRO A 260 -16.41 0.56 26.31
C PRO A 260 -15.85 1.63 27.25
N GLY A 261 -16.54 2.77 27.33
CA GLY A 261 -16.18 3.87 28.23
C GLY A 261 -16.37 3.50 29.69
N GLU A 262 -17.51 2.90 30.06
CA GLU A 262 -17.76 2.44 31.44
C GLU A 262 -16.80 1.33 31.86
N LYS A 263 -16.50 0.39 30.97
CA LYS A 263 -15.47 -0.64 31.22
C LYS A 263 -14.08 -0.03 31.41
N SER A 264 -13.74 1.03 30.65
CA SER A 264 -12.49 1.77 30.82
C SER A 264 -12.43 2.49 32.16
N MET A 265 -13.51 3.17 32.55
CA MET A 265 -13.62 3.84 33.84
C MET A 265 -13.48 2.86 35.00
N LEU A 266 -14.18 1.72 34.97
CA LEU A 266 -14.05 0.67 35.97
C LEU A 266 -12.63 0.11 36.04
N SER A 267 -11.98 -0.12 34.89
CA SER A 267 -10.58 -0.57 34.85
C SER A 267 -9.63 0.44 35.51
N SER A 268 -9.83 1.74 35.27
CA SER A 268 -9.03 2.80 35.90
C SER A 268 -9.27 2.88 37.40
N LEU A 269 -10.52 2.77 37.85
CA LEU A 269 -10.90 2.75 39.25
C LEU A 269 -10.26 1.57 40.00
N LEU A 270 -10.38 0.35 39.45
CA LEU A 270 -9.80 -0.85 40.03
C LEU A 270 -8.28 -0.74 40.13
N VAL A 271 -7.60 -0.35 39.04
CA VAL A 271 -6.15 -0.16 39.06
C VAL A 271 -5.79 0.91 40.10
N ALA A 272 -6.42 2.08 40.09
CA ALA A 272 -6.14 3.18 41.01
C ALA A 272 -6.24 2.78 42.49
N VAL A 273 -7.25 1.99 42.85
CA VAL A 273 -7.45 1.52 44.23
C VAL A 273 -6.42 0.44 44.60
N LEU A 274 -6.15 -0.49 43.69
CA LEU A 274 -5.22 -1.60 43.93
C LEU A 274 -3.76 -1.15 43.99
N LEU A 275 -3.39 -0.03 43.33
CA LEU A 275 -2.00 0.49 43.33
C LEU A 275 -1.43 0.73 44.73
N ARG A 276 -2.27 0.94 45.76
CA ARG A 276 -1.84 1.06 47.17
C ARG A 276 -1.01 -0.11 47.67
N ASN A 277 -1.29 -1.30 47.16
CA ASN A 277 -0.45 -2.47 47.35
C ASN A 277 -0.09 -3.02 45.97
N PHE A 278 1.01 -2.51 45.41
CA PHE A 278 1.40 -2.81 44.03
C PHE A 278 1.69 -4.31 43.80
N GLN A 279 2.23 -4.99 44.79
CA GLN A 279 2.46 -6.44 44.72
C GLN A 279 1.12 -7.21 44.64
N TYR A 280 0.15 -6.85 45.47
CA TYR A 280 -1.20 -7.40 45.40
C TYR A 280 -1.90 -7.07 44.08
N CYS A 281 -1.81 -5.82 43.63
CA CYS A 281 -2.33 -5.37 42.33
C CYS A 281 -1.79 -6.25 41.19
N THR A 282 -0.49 -6.52 41.19
CA THR A 282 0.17 -7.36 40.20
C THR A 282 -0.33 -8.80 40.26
N ASP A 283 -0.47 -9.40 41.45
CA ASP A 283 -1.03 -10.75 41.57
C ASP A 283 -2.47 -10.84 41.03
N ILE A 284 -3.32 -9.87 41.37
CA ILE A 284 -4.69 -9.78 40.86
C ILE A 284 -4.71 -9.69 39.34
N ILE A 285 -3.96 -8.75 38.76
CA ILE A 285 -3.96 -8.51 37.32
C ILE A 285 -3.44 -9.72 36.55
N LEU A 286 -2.33 -10.33 36.99
CA LEU A 286 -1.79 -11.52 36.35
C LEU A 286 -2.71 -12.73 36.52
N SER A 287 -3.44 -12.84 37.62
CA SER A 287 -4.39 -13.94 37.84
C SER A 287 -5.66 -13.77 37.00
N LEU A 288 -6.21 -12.55 36.93
CA LEU A 288 -7.32 -12.22 36.04
C LEU A 288 -6.94 -12.46 34.58
N LEU A 289 -5.71 -12.11 34.19
CA LEU A 289 -5.20 -12.37 32.85
C LEU A 289 -5.20 -13.86 32.51
N ARG A 290 -4.70 -14.72 33.42
CA ARG A 290 -4.71 -16.17 33.21
C ARG A 290 -6.13 -16.72 33.05
N ALA A 291 -7.05 -16.31 33.93
CA ALA A 291 -8.46 -16.70 33.85
C ALA A 291 -9.12 -16.22 32.54
N HIS A 292 -8.83 -15.00 32.12
CA HIS A 292 -9.35 -14.41 30.88
C HIS A 292 -8.83 -15.12 29.63
N ILE A 293 -7.54 -15.49 29.59
CA ILE A 293 -6.96 -16.30 28.50
C ILE A 293 -7.65 -17.65 28.44
N ALA A 294 -7.75 -18.36 29.57
CA ALA A 294 -8.42 -19.65 29.63
C ALA A 294 -9.87 -19.53 29.12
N LYS A 295 -10.66 -18.61 29.66
CA LYS A 295 -12.05 -18.38 29.24
C LYS A 295 -12.16 -18.07 27.74
N SER A 296 -11.26 -17.25 27.21
CA SER A 296 -11.24 -16.88 25.78
C SER A 296 -10.88 -18.04 24.86
N VAL A 297 -9.94 -18.90 25.27
CA VAL A 297 -9.56 -20.10 24.50
C VAL A 297 -10.71 -21.11 24.50
N HIS A 298 -11.31 -21.39 25.65
CA HIS A 298 -12.46 -22.31 25.75
C HIS A 298 -13.67 -21.81 24.97
N ALA A 299 -13.87 -20.50 24.88
CA ALA A 299 -14.92 -19.87 24.09
C ALA A 299 -14.63 -19.81 22.57
N GLY A 300 -13.46 -20.28 22.11
CA GLY A 300 -13.07 -20.22 20.69
C GLY A 300 -12.70 -18.82 20.19
N ASN A 301 -12.47 -17.87 21.10
CA ASN A 301 -12.18 -16.45 20.79
C ASN A 301 -10.68 -16.09 20.93
N SER A 302 -9.80 -17.10 20.94
CA SER A 302 -8.35 -16.94 21.14
C SER A 302 -7.69 -15.99 20.13
N GLU A 303 -8.15 -15.94 18.88
CA GLU A 303 -7.63 -15.04 17.84
C GLU A 303 -7.95 -13.55 18.08
N LEU A 304 -9.02 -13.28 18.85
CA LEU A 304 -9.52 -11.93 19.10
C LEU A 304 -8.90 -11.27 20.34
N LEU A 305 -8.19 -12.05 21.16
CA LEU A 305 -7.55 -11.61 22.40
C LEU A 305 -6.65 -10.40 22.15
N PHE A 306 -6.81 -9.36 22.97
CA PHE A 306 -6.11 -8.07 22.86
C PHE A 306 -6.35 -7.27 21.57
N ARG A 307 -7.19 -7.72 20.64
CA ARG A 307 -7.42 -7.06 19.34
C ARG A 307 -8.77 -6.34 19.28
N LYS A 308 -9.86 -7.07 19.49
CA LYS A 308 -11.25 -6.56 19.41
C LYS A 308 -12.05 -6.82 20.69
N SER A 309 -11.48 -7.53 21.65
CA SER A 309 -12.07 -7.77 22.95
C SER A 309 -12.12 -6.47 23.74
N ASP A 310 -13.31 -6.07 24.16
CA ASP A 310 -13.51 -4.88 24.99
C ASP A 310 -13.62 -5.29 26.47
N SER A 311 -12.61 -6.02 26.93
CA SER A 311 -12.57 -6.60 28.27
C SER A 311 -11.98 -5.62 29.29
N VAL A 312 -12.57 -5.58 30.47
CA VAL A 312 -12.04 -4.88 31.66
C VAL A 312 -10.66 -5.43 32.01
N VAL A 313 -10.46 -6.75 31.97
CA VAL A 313 -9.17 -7.39 32.26
C VAL A 313 -8.08 -6.87 31.33
N GLU A 314 -8.34 -6.85 30.02
CA GLU A 314 -7.34 -6.39 29.06
C GLU A 314 -6.99 -4.91 29.23
N LYS A 315 -7.97 -4.07 29.62
CA LYS A 315 -7.72 -2.66 29.94
C LYS A 315 -6.89 -2.51 31.21
N MET A 316 -7.14 -3.33 32.24
CA MET A 316 -6.35 -3.34 33.48
C MET A 316 -4.92 -3.78 33.21
N VAL A 317 -4.72 -4.88 32.48
CA VAL A 317 -3.39 -5.39 32.11
C VAL A 317 -2.61 -4.36 31.29
N ALA A 318 -3.26 -3.68 30.34
CA ALA A 318 -2.60 -2.65 29.54
C ALA A 318 -2.12 -1.47 30.38
N LYS A 319 -2.94 -0.98 31.31
CA LYS A 319 -2.58 0.12 32.23
C LYS A 319 -1.45 -0.29 33.16
N TRP A 320 -1.57 -1.47 33.79
CA TRP A 320 -0.53 -1.99 34.66
C TRP A 320 0.80 -2.19 33.92
N LEU A 321 0.76 -2.74 32.71
CA LEU A 321 1.96 -2.91 31.90
C LEU A 321 2.57 -1.56 31.52
N ALA A 322 1.76 -0.55 31.18
CA ALA A 322 2.26 0.80 30.91
C ALA A 322 2.91 1.45 32.15
N ILE A 323 2.35 1.24 33.35
CA ILE A 323 2.94 1.68 34.62
C ILE A 323 4.29 0.99 34.86
N CYS A 324 4.35 -0.33 34.71
CA CYS A 324 5.58 -1.11 34.88
C CYS A 324 6.69 -0.75 33.88
N LEU A 325 6.31 -0.28 32.68
CA LEU A 325 7.26 0.06 31.62
C LEU A 325 7.63 1.54 31.62
N TYR A 326 7.04 2.37 32.48
CA TYR A 326 7.23 3.82 32.44
C TYR A 326 8.70 4.22 32.51
N ASP A 327 9.48 3.67 33.46
CA ASP A 327 10.89 4.02 33.63
C ASP A 327 11.69 3.80 32.33
N SER A 328 11.60 2.59 31.78
CA SER A 328 12.22 2.24 30.50
C SER A 328 11.72 3.11 29.34
N ILE A 329 10.41 3.35 29.25
CA ILE A 329 9.81 4.20 28.21
C ILE A 329 10.32 5.64 28.31
N SER A 330 10.35 6.18 29.52
CA SER A 330 10.74 7.56 29.81
C SER A 330 12.21 7.81 29.47
N GLN A 331 13.07 6.82 29.69
CA GLN A 331 14.50 6.91 29.45
C GLN A 331 14.88 6.74 27.97
N TYR A 332 14.30 5.77 27.27
CA TYR A 332 14.79 5.38 25.93
C TYR A 332 13.87 5.84 24.79
N GLN A 333 12.55 5.69 24.92
CA GLN A 333 11.61 5.93 23.81
C GLN A 333 10.98 7.33 23.86
N ALA A 334 10.68 7.85 25.05
CA ALA A 334 10.00 9.13 25.23
C ALA A 334 10.77 10.32 24.61
N PRO A 335 12.12 10.41 24.69
CA PRO A 335 12.87 11.48 24.03
C PRO A 335 12.76 11.42 22.49
N LYS A 336 12.80 10.21 21.92
CA LYS A 336 12.63 9.99 20.47
C LYS A 336 11.21 10.36 20.04
N TYR A 337 10.22 9.99 20.84
CA TYR A 337 8.82 10.33 20.61
C TYR A 337 8.56 11.83 20.70
N ASN A 338 9.14 12.52 21.69
CA ASN A 338 9.05 13.98 21.83
C ASN A 338 9.62 14.69 20.60
N THR A 339 10.80 14.26 20.14
CA THR A 339 11.45 14.83 18.96
C THR A 339 10.61 14.59 17.71
N LEU A 340 10.03 13.40 17.55
CA LEU A 340 9.08 13.10 16.47
C LEU A 340 7.84 14.01 16.54
N PHE A 341 7.22 14.17 17.71
CA PHE A 341 6.06 15.02 17.88
C PHE A 341 6.36 16.48 17.50
N LYS A 342 7.49 17.02 17.98
CA LYS A 342 7.96 18.37 17.62
C LYS A 342 8.22 18.51 16.13
N ALA A 343 8.84 17.52 15.48
CA ALA A 343 9.09 17.51 14.05
C ALA A 343 7.79 17.50 13.23
N LEU A 344 6.81 16.67 13.62
CA LEU A 344 5.49 16.61 12.98
C LEU A 344 4.73 17.92 13.15
N LYS A 345 4.72 18.48 14.37
CA LYS A 345 4.09 19.77 14.68
C LYS A 345 4.68 20.89 13.82
N TYR A 346 6.00 21.03 13.84
CA TYR A 346 6.72 22.04 13.04
C TYR A 346 6.42 21.90 11.55
N GLN A 347 6.53 20.69 11.00
CA GLN A 347 6.28 20.45 9.58
C GLN A 347 4.84 20.82 9.19
N THR A 348 3.88 20.57 10.08
CA THR A 348 2.47 20.88 9.85
C THR A 348 2.20 22.39 9.89
N GLU A 349 2.72 23.08 10.90
CA GLU A 349 2.46 24.50 11.16
C GLU A 349 3.26 25.47 10.28
N ARG A 350 4.25 24.95 9.55
CA ARG A 350 4.99 25.65 8.48
C ARG A 350 4.08 26.10 7.32
N GLY A 351 2.96 25.40 7.12
CA GLY A 351 1.98 25.70 6.08
C GLY A 351 0.61 26.05 6.65
N PRO A 352 -0.35 26.43 5.77
CA PRO A 352 -1.72 26.69 6.18
C PRO A 352 -2.36 25.48 6.87
N VAL A 353 -2.97 25.73 8.03
CA VAL A 353 -3.73 24.76 8.82
C VAL A 353 -5.14 25.30 9.07
N ASP A 354 -6.15 24.50 8.78
CA ASP A 354 -7.54 24.82 9.08
C ASP A 354 -7.82 24.61 10.59
N ALA A 355 -8.11 25.69 11.31
CA ALA A 355 -8.38 25.68 12.74
C ALA A 355 -9.65 24.90 13.16
N VAL A 356 -10.59 24.66 12.24
CA VAL A 356 -11.85 23.95 12.53
C VAL A 356 -11.69 22.46 12.27
N THR A 357 -11.12 22.08 11.12
CA THR A 357 -11.03 20.67 10.71
C THR A 357 -9.72 19.98 11.09
N GLY A 358 -8.69 20.76 11.39
CA GLY A 358 -7.31 20.29 11.55
C GLY A 358 -6.62 19.93 10.23
N ASN A 359 -7.26 20.17 9.07
CA ASN A 359 -6.67 19.84 7.79
C ASN A 359 -5.49 20.77 7.50
N ALA A 360 -4.36 20.21 7.08
CA ALA A 360 -3.12 20.94 6.89
C ALA A 360 -2.53 20.74 5.49
N ARG A 361 -1.81 21.75 4.99
CA ARG A 361 -1.11 21.67 3.70
C ARG A 361 0.02 20.65 3.72
N TYR A 362 0.75 20.59 4.83
CA TYR A 362 1.88 19.69 5.07
C TYR A 362 1.49 18.69 6.15
N THR A 363 0.98 17.54 5.75
CA THR A 363 0.63 16.43 6.65
C THR A 363 1.15 15.14 6.03
N ILE A 364 1.30 14.09 6.83
CA ILE A 364 1.58 12.73 6.34
C ILE A 364 0.30 11.90 6.17
N ASN A 365 -0.87 12.48 6.45
CA ASN A 365 -2.18 11.82 6.34
C ASN A 365 -3.00 12.41 5.20
N GLU A 366 -3.27 11.60 4.17
CA GLU A 366 -4.05 12.02 3.00
C GLU A 366 -5.46 12.54 3.36
N SER A 367 -6.12 11.92 4.34
CA SER A 367 -7.48 12.31 4.75
C SER A 367 -7.54 13.69 5.42
N LYS A 368 -6.42 14.13 5.99
CA LYS A 368 -6.25 15.45 6.63
C LYS A 368 -5.53 16.46 5.73
N LEU A 369 -5.31 16.12 4.47
CA LEU A 369 -4.64 17.01 3.53
C LEU A 369 -5.57 18.16 3.13
N LEU A 370 -5.08 19.39 3.28
CA LEU A 370 -5.79 20.58 2.83
C LEU A 370 -5.80 20.64 1.29
N ARG A 371 -6.97 20.36 0.71
CA ARG A 371 -7.18 20.32 -0.75
C ARG A 371 -7.46 21.70 -1.34
N GLU A 372 -7.94 22.64 -0.54
CA GLU A 372 -8.25 23.97 -1.01
C GLU A 372 -7.01 24.77 -1.40
N ILE A 373 -7.14 25.60 -2.43
CA ILE A 373 -6.08 26.49 -2.89
C ILE A 373 -6.10 27.71 -1.97
N VAL A 374 -5.11 27.80 -1.08
CA VAL A 374 -4.92 28.89 -0.14
C VAL A 374 -3.59 29.57 -0.44
N ASP A 375 -3.62 30.89 -0.62
CA ASP A 375 -2.44 31.72 -0.81
C ASP A 375 -1.61 31.72 0.48
N CYS A 376 -0.37 31.25 0.39
CA CYS A 376 0.54 31.15 1.52
C CYS A 376 1.52 32.33 1.49
N SER A 377 1.13 33.43 2.12
CA SER A 377 2.03 34.57 2.33
C SER A 377 2.50 34.61 3.79
N TYR A 378 3.80 34.54 3.99
CA TYR A 378 4.42 34.66 5.31
C TYR A 378 4.46 36.12 5.77
N VAL A 379 4.25 36.33 7.06
CA VAL A 379 4.24 37.64 7.70
C VAL A 379 5.06 37.57 8.98
N ASP A 380 6.14 38.36 9.07
CA ASP A 380 6.91 38.45 10.31
C ASP A 380 6.33 39.58 11.19
N CYS A 381 5.79 39.23 12.35
CA CYS A 381 5.17 40.15 13.29
C CYS A 381 6.15 40.52 14.41
N LEU A 382 6.14 41.78 14.85
CA LEU A 382 6.92 42.26 16.00
C LEU A 382 6.07 42.18 17.26
N VAL A 383 6.38 41.26 18.16
CA VAL A 383 5.55 40.93 19.32
C VAL A 383 6.20 41.39 20.62
N THR A 384 5.46 42.16 21.42
CA THR A 384 5.84 42.50 22.79
C THR A 384 5.13 41.56 23.78
N SER A 385 5.91 40.92 24.65
CA SER A 385 5.42 39.99 25.67
C SER A 385 4.62 40.69 26.77
N LEU A 386 3.90 39.90 27.59
CA LEU A 386 3.12 40.36 28.75
C LEU A 386 3.97 41.18 29.75
N ASP A 387 5.22 40.78 29.94
CA ASP A 387 6.17 41.47 30.84
C ASP A 387 6.80 42.73 30.21
N GLY A 388 6.31 43.16 29.04
CA GLY A 388 6.89 44.27 28.28
C GLY A 388 8.22 43.96 27.59
N ARG A 389 8.68 42.71 27.62
CA ARG A 389 9.90 42.27 26.91
C ARG A 389 9.65 42.16 25.40
N GLY A 390 10.64 42.51 24.60
CA GLY A 390 10.57 42.48 23.13
C GLY A 390 10.93 43.83 22.50
N PRO A 391 10.72 44.00 21.17
CA PRO A 391 9.91 43.16 20.29
C PRO A 391 10.62 41.88 19.81
N TYR A 392 9.91 40.75 19.84
CA TYR A 392 10.33 39.48 19.24
C TYR A 392 9.77 39.35 17.82
N THR A 393 10.58 38.91 16.86
CA THR A 393 10.12 38.65 15.49
C THR A 393 9.51 37.25 15.39
N VAL A 394 8.20 37.15 15.23
CA VAL A 394 7.45 35.89 15.12
C VAL A 394 6.91 35.73 13.71
N ARG A 395 7.30 34.66 13.02
CA ARG A 395 6.80 34.34 11.68
C ARG A 395 5.44 33.65 11.76
N ALA A 396 4.45 34.21 11.07
CA ALA A 396 3.11 33.64 10.91
C ALA A 396 2.71 33.58 9.42
N ILE A 397 1.56 33.00 9.15
CA ILE A 397 0.98 32.92 7.79
C ILE A 397 -0.24 33.84 7.77
N ALA A 398 -0.43 34.60 6.70
CA ALA A 398 -1.52 35.57 6.62
C ALA A 398 -2.93 34.94 6.78
N CYS A 399 -3.07 33.65 6.47
CA CYS A 399 -4.31 32.89 6.67
C CYS A 399 -4.43 32.26 8.06
N ASP A 400 -3.50 32.48 8.99
CA ASP A 400 -3.63 32.00 10.37
C ASP A 400 -4.74 32.76 11.10
N THR A 401 -5.47 32.06 11.96
CA THR A 401 -6.38 32.65 12.95
C THR A 401 -5.61 33.35 14.07
N ILE A 402 -6.31 34.13 14.90
CA ILE A 402 -5.70 34.82 16.04
C ILE A 402 -5.24 33.80 17.08
N SER A 403 -6.00 32.74 17.34
CA SER A 403 -5.56 31.66 18.23
C SER A 403 -4.32 30.92 17.71
N GLN A 404 -4.22 30.65 16.40
CA GLN A 404 -3.01 30.06 15.81
C GLN A 404 -1.81 31.00 15.94
N LEU A 405 -2.00 32.31 15.78
CA LEU A 405 -0.95 33.29 16.05
C LEU A 405 -0.54 33.29 17.52
N LYS A 406 -1.50 33.27 18.47
CA LYS A 406 -1.20 33.16 19.92
C LYS A 406 -0.33 31.93 20.20
N GLN A 407 -0.67 30.77 19.62
CA GLN A 407 0.13 29.54 19.77
C GLN A 407 1.55 29.70 19.22
N LYS A 408 1.71 30.25 18.01
CA LYS A 408 3.04 30.52 17.41
C LYS A 408 3.88 31.50 18.23
N ILE A 409 3.25 32.50 18.84
CA ILE A 409 3.91 33.43 19.76
C ILE A 409 4.41 32.70 21.00
N LEU A 410 3.57 31.86 21.62
CA LEU A 410 3.97 31.08 22.79
C LEU A 410 5.11 30.11 22.46
N ASP A 411 5.01 29.41 21.34
CA ASP A 411 6.05 28.48 20.89
C ASP A 411 7.38 29.19 20.60
N HIS A 412 7.35 30.44 20.14
CA HIS A 412 8.56 31.22 19.87
C HIS A 412 9.18 31.84 21.14
N ILE A 413 8.36 32.49 21.99
CA ILE A 413 8.83 33.18 23.20
C ILE A 413 9.23 32.16 24.29
N PHE A 414 8.45 31.09 24.45
CA PHE A 414 8.63 30.08 25.50
C PHE A 414 9.19 28.76 24.95
N LYS A 415 10.00 28.82 23.88
CA LYS A 415 10.55 27.63 23.20
C LYS A 415 11.34 26.67 24.10
N ARG A 416 11.94 27.18 25.19
CA ARG A 416 12.72 26.43 26.19
C ARG A 416 11.94 26.10 27.47
N THR A 417 10.68 26.50 27.55
CA THR A 417 9.85 26.28 28.74
C THR A 417 8.91 25.10 28.48
N PRO A 418 8.80 24.13 29.40
CA PRO A 418 7.82 23.04 29.30
C PRO A 418 6.41 23.58 29.11
N HIS A 419 5.55 22.88 28.36
CA HIS A 419 4.23 23.38 28.00
C HIS A 419 3.37 23.71 29.23
N SER A 420 3.39 22.87 30.26
CA SER A 420 2.66 23.04 31.53
C SER A 420 2.98 24.33 32.28
N GLN A 421 4.15 24.93 32.05
CA GLN A 421 4.59 26.16 32.69
C GLN A 421 4.29 27.42 31.85
N ARG A 422 3.75 27.25 30.64
CA ARG A 422 3.45 28.38 29.74
C ARG A 422 2.10 29.02 30.08
N PRO A 423 1.92 30.32 29.77
CA PRO A 423 0.61 30.95 29.85
C PRO A 423 -0.40 30.24 28.96
N ALA A 424 -1.59 29.95 29.49
CA ALA A 424 -2.69 29.43 28.69
C ALA A 424 -3.10 30.44 27.61
N ILE A 425 -3.54 29.97 26.44
CA ILE A 425 -3.97 30.84 25.33
C ILE A 425 -5.15 31.75 25.71
N THR A 426 -5.93 31.32 26.70
CA THR A 426 -7.07 32.05 27.26
C THR A 426 -6.66 33.12 28.27
N SER A 427 -5.43 33.11 28.78
CA SER A 427 -4.99 34.05 29.83
C SER A 427 -4.59 35.42 29.28
N PHE A 428 -4.37 35.54 27.97
CA PHE A 428 -3.95 36.79 27.32
C PHE A 428 -4.65 36.99 25.98
N ASP A 429 -4.77 38.24 25.57
CA ASP A 429 -5.24 38.68 24.26
C ASP A 429 -4.14 39.42 23.49
N LEU A 430 -4.38 39.68 22.21
CA LEU A 430 -3.42 40.36 21.33
C LEU A 430 -4.00 41.70 20.90
N GLU A 431 -3.21 42.77 21.02
CA GLU A 431 -3.53 44.10 20.48
C GLU A 431 -2.62 44.44 19.31
N LEU A 432 -3.20 44.81 18.18
CA LEU A 432 -2.47 45.35 17.03
C LEU A 432 -2.30 46.87 17.20
N LEU A 433 -1.05 47.33 17.17
CA LEU A 433 -0.71 48.75 17.18
C LEU A 433 -0.75 49.30 15.75
N CYS A 434 -1.84 49.99 15.40
CA CYS A 434 -1.99 50.61 14.10
C CYS A 434 -1.70 52.11 14.19
N SER A 435 -0.79 52.63 13.36
CA SER A 435 -0.45 54.07 13.34
C SER A 435 -1.65 54.97 13.01
N SER A 436 -2.65 54.46 12.27
CA SER A 436 -3.82 55.22 11.84
C SER A 436 -5.09 54.99 12.66
N ARG A 437 -5.24 53.81 13.30
CA ARG A 437 -6.47 53.40 14.00
C ARG A 437 -6.29 53.21 15.51
N GLY A 438 -5.09 53.47 16.04
CA GLY A 438 -4.79 53.22 17.44
C GLY A 438 -4.62 51.73 17.74
N ARG A 439 -5.00 51.32 18.95
CA ARG A 439 -4.90 49.92 19.40
C ARG A 439 -6.17 49.15 19.04
N ILE A 440 -6.01 48.02 18.35
CA ILE A 440 -7.12 47.14 17.94
C ILE A 440 -6.97 45.80 18.65
N LEU A 441 -7.96 45.43 19.46
CA LEU A 441 -8.03 44.11 20.08
C LEU A 441 -8.35 43.04 19.02
N LEU A 442 -7.48 42.03 18.92
CA LEU A 442 -7.61 40.93 17.99
C LEU A 442 -8.45 39.80 18.62
N SER A 443 -9.43 39.33 17.87
CA SER A 443 -10.28 38.20 18.25
C SER A 443 -10.57 37.31 17.04
N ASP A 444 -10.77 36.01 17.30
CA ASP A 444 -11.06 35.02 16.25
C ASP A 444 -12.45 35.20 15.62
N TRP A 445 -13.37 35.89 16.29
CA TRP A 445 -14.66 36.29 15.72
C TRP A 445 -15.18 37.56 16.40
N SER A 446 -15.85 38.40 15.64
CA SER A 446 -16.46 39.65 16.11
C SER A 446 -17.86 39.81 15.53
N GLY A 447 -18.91 39.58 16.32
CA GLY A 447 -20.31 39.87 15.94
C GLY A 447 -21.36 38.91 16.51
N PRO A 448 -22.66 39.28 16.47
CA PRO A 448 -23.77 38.38 16.77
C PRO A 448 -23.88 37.31 15.67
N ASN A 449 -24.06 36.04 16.06
CA ASN A 449 -24.13 34.88 15.16
C ASN A 449 -25.08 35.16 13.98
N SER A 450 -24.57 35.06 12.75
CA SER A 450 -25.40 35.11 11.55
C SER A 450 -26.38 33.93 11.55
N LEU A 451 -27.66 34.22 11.38
CA LEU A 451 -28.74 33.21 11.32
C LEU A 451 -28.71 32.31 10.06
N LYS A 452 -27.77 32.52 9.12
CA LYS A 452 -27.75 31.84 7.80
C LYS A 452 -26.40 31.17 7.46
N GLY A 453 -25.77 30.48 8.41
CA GLY A 453 -24.63 29.58 8.14
C GLY A 453 -23.46 29.75 9.10
N PRO A 454 -22.40 28.93 8.97
CA PRO A 454 -21.25 28.97 9.86
C PRO A 454 -20.47 30.29 9.71
N THR A 455 -20.14 30.92 10.83
CA THR A 455 -19.36 32.17 10.90
C THR A 455 -17.91 31.91 10.49
N LYS A 456 -17.37 32.74 9.59
CA LYS A 456 -15.96 32.64 9.19
C LYS A 456 -15.05 33.22 10.28
N LEU A 457 -14.00 32.48 10.66
CA LEU A 457 -12.99 32.96 11.61
C LEU A 457 -12.15 34.09 11.01
N ASN A 458 -11.82 35.06 11.85
CA ASN A 458 -10.94 36.17 11.52
C ASN A 458 -9.48 35.68 11.41
N THR A 459 -8.79 36.14 10.37
CA THR A 459 -7.39 35.80 10.08
C THR A 459 -6.48 37.01 10.20
N LEU A 460 -5.16 36.81 10.13
CA LEU A 460 -4.22 37.94 10.09
C LEU A 460 -4.47 38.86 8.88
N SER A 461 -4.81 38.28 7.73
CA SER A 461 -5.20 39.03 6.53
C SER A 461 -6.49 39.84 6.71
N HIS A 462 -7.44 39.36 7.52
CA HIS A 462 -8.67 40.11 7.83
C HIS A 462 -8.36 41.43 8.55
N TYR A 463 -7.40 41.42 9.48
CA TYR A 463 -6.96 42.62 10.20
C TYR A 463 -5.94 43.46 9.42
N GLY A 464 -5.55 43.04 8.21
CA GLY A 464 -4.54 43.73 7.41
C GLY A 464 -3.14 43.69 8.04
N ILE A 465 -2.83 42.65 8.81
CA ILE A 465 -1.52 42.48 9.45
C ILE A 465 -0.49 42.17 8.35
N SER A 466 0.48 43.07 8.19
CA SER A 466 1.57 42.99 7.22
C SER A 466 2.93 42.77 7.90
N ASN A 467 3.98 42.60 7.11
CA ASN A 467 5.33 42.42 7.63
C ASN A 467 5.72 43.58 8.56
N GLN A 468 6.37 43.28 9.69
CA GLN A 468 6.77 44.21 10.74
C GLN A 468 5.61 44.89 11.50
N SER A 469 4.39 44.37 11.41
CA SER A 469 3.28 44.84 12.24
C SER A 469 3.57 44.62 13.73
N ARG A 470 3.27 45.63 14.56
CA ARG A 470 3.52 45.58 16.01
C ARG A 470 2.30 45.04 16.75
N ILE A 471 2.51 43.96 17.49
CA ILE A 471 1.48 43.26 18.27
C ILE A 471 1.92 43.23 19.73
N VAL A 472 1.00 43.49 20.65
CA VAL A 472 1.28 43.47 22.09
C VAL A 472 0.40 42.42 22.75
N MET A 473 1.01 41.58 23.59
CA MET A 473 0.27 40.67 24.47
C MET A 473 -0.29 41.45 25.66
N VAL A 474 -1.60 41.33 25.91
CA VAL A 474 -2.28 41.98 27.02
C VAL A 474 -3.01 40.95 27.90
N PRO A 475 -3.06 41.09 29.23
CA PRO A 475 -3.84 40.20 30.08
C PRO A 475 -5.32 40.19 29.67
N SER A 476 -5.95 39.01 29.63
CA SER A 476 -7.37 38.94 29.27
C SER A 476 -8.27 39.31 30.45
N GLU A 477 -9.14 40.31 30.28
CA GLU A 477 -10.09 40.74 31.31
C GLU A 477 -11.29 39.76 31.49
N LYS A 478 -11.47 38.80 30.57
CA LYS A 478 -12.67 37.94 30.48
C LYS A 478 -12.53 36.57 31.17
N GLY A 479 -11.67 36.44 32.16
CA GLY A 479 -11.28 35.16 32.77
C GLY A 479 -12.32 34.34 33.58
N SER A 480 -13.64 34.58 33.49
CA SER A 480 -14.59 33.74 34.27
C SER A 480 -16.06 33.67 33.83
N ALA A 481 -16.63 34.70 33.19
CA ALA A 481 -18.10 34.81 33.12
C ALA A 481 -18.77 34.30 31.82
N ASN A 482 -18.17 34.52 30.64
CA ASN A 482 -18.91 34.39 29.38
C ASN A 482 -18.89 33.01 28.71
N TYR A 483 -18.06 32.06 29.18
CA TYR A 483 -18.00 30.71 28.59
C TYR A 483 -19.04 29.74 29.17
N ARG A 484 -19.58 30.03 30.37
CA ARG A 484 -20.60 29.18 31.02
C ARG A 484 -21.94 29.16 30.27
N ASN A 485 -22.29 30.23 29.56
CA ASN A 485 -23.60 30.34 28.91
C ASN A 485 -23.69 29.70 27.52
N SER A 486 -22.58 29.29 26.89
CA SER A 486 -22.60 28.65 25.55
C SER A 486 -22.63 27.11 25.57
N LEU A 487 -22.47 26.49 26.75
CA LEU A 487 -22.38 25.03 26.92
C LEU A 487 -23.68 24.36 27.40
N ALA A 488 -24.70 25.14 27.78
CA ALA A 488 -25.96 24.61 28.33
C ALA A 488 -26.86 23.93 27.28
N ASP A 489 -26.55 24.01 25.98
CA ASP A 489 -27.47 23.61 24.90
C ASP A 489 -27.01 22.41 24.07
N SER A 490 -25.97 21.68 24.51
CA SER A 490 -25.57 20.42 23.86
C SER A 490 -25.21 19.38 24.91
N GLY A 491 -26.19 18.53 25.25
CA GLY A 491 -26.11 17.50 26.29
C GLY A 491 -25.18 16.32 26.02
N LYS A 492 -23.98 16.53 25.44
CA LYS A 492 -22.92 15.53 25.33
C LYS A 492 -21.54 16.19 25.47
N SER A 493 -20.86 15.87 26.57
CA SER A 493 -19.39 15.89 26.76
C SER A 493 -18.61 17.11 26.22
N SER A 494 -18.26 18.08 27.07
CA SER A 494 -17.04 18.90 26.88
C SER A 494 -16.71 19.79 28.09
N TRP A 495 -16.26 19.20 29.20
CA TRP A 495 -15.61 19.96 30.29
C TRP A 495 -14.08 19.91 30.22
N SER A 496 -13.48 19.24 29.21
CA SER A 496 -12.03 19.20 28.97
C SER A 496 -11.47 20.48 28.30
N SER A 497 -12.29 21.51 28.08
CA SER A 497 -11.96 22.64 27.19
C SER A 497 -11.15 23.78 27.82
N LEU A 498 -10.66 23.64 29.06
CA LEU A 498 -9.86 24.70 29.70
C LEU A 498 -8.38 24.68 29.31
N ASP A 499 -7.88 23.58 28.75
CA ASP A 499 -6.43 23.35 28.54
C ASP A 499 -6.04 23.01 27.08
N ARG A 500 -6.89 23.41 26.13
CA ARG A 500 -6.59 23.26 24.70
C ARG A 500 -5.82 24.47 24.19
N SER A 501 -4.67 24.23 23.54
CA SER A 501 -3.92 25.23 22.78
C SER A 501 -4.55 25.59 21.43
N SER A 502 -5.70 25.01 21.10
CA SER A 502 -6.53 25.41 19.96
C SER A 502 -8.00 25.36 20.39
N PRO A 503 -8.75 26.47 20.29
CA PRO A 503 -10.17 26.47 20.64
C PRO A 503 -10.92 25.45 19.78
N VAL A 504 -11.83 24.68 20.38
CA VAL A 504 -12.67 23.76 19.62
C VAL A 504 -13.77 24.57 18.93
N TYR A 505 -13.58 24.78 17.64
CA TYR A 505 -14.58 25.42 16.79
C TYR A 505 -15.55 24.35 16.26
N PRO A 506 -16.81 24.28 16.72
CA PRO A 506 -17.76 23.34 16.16
C PRO A 506 -18.00 23.66 14.67
N PRO A 507 -17.83 22.69 13.76
CA PRO A 507 -17.95 22.91 12.31
C PRO A 507 -19.37 23.32 11.88
N SER A 508 -20.37 23.09 12.73
CA SER A 508 -21.74 23.57 12.55
C SER A 508 -21.90 25.08 12.72
N ARG A 509 -21.00 25.73 13.49
CA ARG A 509 -21.08 27.16 13.82
C ARG A 509 -19.96 27.98 13.19
N PHE A 510 -18.80 27.36 12.92
CA PHE A 510 -17.62 28.08 12.43
C PHE A 510 -17.02 27.42 11.20
N CYS A 511 -16.39 28.25 10.36
CA CYS A 511 -15.56 27.81 9.24
C CYS A 511 -14.28 28.66 9.17
N HIS A 512 -13.20 28.12 8.61
CA HIS A 512 -11.94 28.84 8.47
C HIS A 512 -11.48 28.88 7.01
N LEU A 513 -10.70 27.88 6.61
CA LEU A 513 -10.24 27.72 5.23
C LEU A 513 -11.34 26.99 4.47
N SER A 514 -11.73 25.82 4.97
CA SER A 514 -12.76 24.98 4.37
C SER A 514 -14.18 25.46 4.67
N SER A 515 -14.98 25.62 3.61
CA SER A 515 -16.40 25.97 3.74
C SER A 515 -17.30 24.75 3.51
N PRO A 516 -18.18 24.38 4.47
CA PRO A 516 -19.09 23.24 4.34
C PRO A 516 -20.14 23.43 3.23
N SER A 517 -20.34 24.65 2.73
CA SER A 517 -21.28 24.93 1.64
C SER A 517 -20.73 24.53 0.26
N ARG A 518 -19.42 24.34 0.11
CA ARG A 518 -18.81 23.96 -1.18
C ARG A 518 -18.86 22.45 -1.44
N THR A 519 -18.80 21.62 -0.40
CA THR A 519 -18.85 20.15 -0.52
C THR A 519 -20.22 19.63 -0.96
N LEU A 520 -21.32 20.31 -0.63
CA LEU A 520 -22.67 19.96 -1.11
C LEU A 520 -22.98 20.47 -2.54
N THR A 521 -22.13 21.33 -3.10
CA THR A 521 -22.32 21.87 -4.46
C THR A 521 -21.45 21.21 -5.53
N MET A 522 -20.74 20.13 -5.19
CA MET A 522 -20.10 19.25 -6.16
C MET A 522 -21.06 18.28 -6.86
N GLU A 523 -22.38 18.37 -6.59
CA GLU A 523 -23.40 17.65 -7.38
C GLU A 523 -24.28 18.57 -8.26
N LYS A 524 -24.18 19.91 -8.14
CA LYS A 524 -25.08 20.84 -8.86
C LYS A 524 -24.42 22.01 -9.61
N LYS A 525 -23.15 21.91 -9.99
CA LYS A 525 -22.54 22.80 -11.01
C LYS A 525 -21.86 22.01 -12.14
N LYS A 526 -22.65 21.29 -12.95
CA LYS A 526 -22.29 20.96 -14.34
C LYS A 526 -22.48 22.23 -15.19
N LYS A 527 -21.48 23.11 -15.17
CA LYS A 527 -21.20 24.23 -16.11
C LYS A 527 -20.50 25.33 -15.30
N ILE A 528 -19.17 25.26 -15.22
CA ILE A 528 -18.22 26.39 -15.19
C ILE A 528 -16.82 25.75 -15.16
N ASP A 529 -16.02 26.12 -16.17
CA ASP A 529 -14.58 25.94 -16.37
C ASP A 529 -13.98 24.54 -16.57
N GLU A 530 -13.80 24.18 -17.85
CA GLU A 530 -12.82 23.18 -18.32
C GLU A 530 -11.36 23.68 -18.27
N SER A 531 -11.06 24.78 -17.56
CA SER A 531 -9.71 25.35 -17.42
C SER A 531 -8.97 24.93 -16.14
N ILE A 532 -9.60 24.16 -15.24
CA ILE A 532 -8.91 23.60 -14.07
C ILE A 532 -8.42 22.19 -14.44
N PRO A 533 -7.12 21.98 -14.68
CA PRO A 533 -6.61 20.66 -15.01
C PRO A 533 -6.88 19.68 -13.88
N LYS A 534 -7.43 18.52 -14.23
CA LYS A 534 -7.65 17.35 -13.36
C LYS A 534 -6.34 16.68 -12.90
N SER A 535 -5.24 17.43 -12.78
CA SER A 535 -3.92 16.95 -12.33
C SER A 535 -3.73 16.95 -10.81
N ILE A 536 -4.79 17.26 -10.05
CA ILE A 536 -4.66 17.60 -8.63
C ILE A 536 -4.33 16.41 -7.69
N PRO A 537 -4.54 15.10 -8.01
CA PRO A 537 -4.03 14.02 -7.16
C PRO A 537 -2.50 13.98 -7.05
N GLU A 538 -1.78 14.32 -8.12
CA GLU A 538 -0.31 14.24 -8.18
C GLU A 538 0.38 15.30 -7.32
N VAL A 539 -0.18 16.52 -7.26
CA VAL A 539 0.31 17.60 -6.39
C VAL A 539 0.13 17.24 -4.91
N TYR A 540 -0.97 16.56 -4.57
CA TYR A 540 -1.25 16.11 -3.21
C TYR A 540 -0.34 14.96 -2.77
N LEU A 541 -0.12 13.98 -3.65
CA LEU A 541 0.84 12.90 -3.40
C LEU A 541 2.25 13.46 -3.20
N THR A 542 2.63 14.42 -4.04
CA THR A 542 3.92 15.12 -3.92
C THR A 542 4.06 15.81 -2.57
N ARG A 543 3.03 16.51 -2.07
CA ARG A 543 3.04 17.12 -0.73
C ARG A 543 3.18 16.09 0.39
N LEU A 544 2.45 14.96 0.31
CA LEU A 544 2.55 13.87 1.29
C LEU A 544 3.97 13.27 1.31
N LEU A 545 4.56 13.05 0.13
CA LEU A 545 5.93 12.57 -0.01
C LEU A 545 6.94 13.57 0.53
N THR A 546 6.78 14.86 0.24
CA THR A 546 7.64 15.90 0.78
C THR A 546 7.56 15.94 2.30
N SER A 547 6.34 16.00 2.85
CA SER A 547 6.12 16.00 4.29
C SER A 547 6.71 14.77 4.98
N LYS A 548 6.48 13.57 4.44
CA LYS A 548 7.08 12.32 4.95
C LYS A 548 8.61 12.39 4.88
N GLY A 549 9.16 12.78 3.74
CA GLY A 549 10.60 12.87 3.54
C GLY A 549 11.29 13.83 4.52
N THR A 550 10.63 14.93 4.90
CA THR A 550 11.14 15.89 5.89
C THR A 550 11.15 15.34 7.32
N VAL A 551 10.22 14.47 7.71
CA VAL A 551 10.18 13.92 9.09
C VAL A 551 10.72 12.49 9.20
N GLN A 552 11.19 11.92 8.08
CA GLN A 552 11.53 10.50 7.96
C GLN A 552 12.46 9.99 9.06
N LYS A 553 13.58 10.69 9.30
CA LYS A 553 14.58 10.27 10.29
C LYS A 553 13.96 10.13 11.69
N TYR A 554 13.17 11.11 12.10
CA TYR A 554 12.51 11.10 13.40
C TYR A 554 11.47 9.97 13.54
N ILE A 555 10.80 9.61 12.44
CA ILE A 555 9.90 8.45 12.40
C ILE A 555 10.70 7.16 12.57
N GLU A 556 11.78 7.00 11.81
CA GLU A 556 12.65 5.81 11.90
C GLU A 556 13.24 5.67 13.30
N ASP A 557 13.86 6.72 13.84
CA ASP A 557 14.47 6.72 15.18
C ASP A 557 13.45 6.32 16.26
N PHE A 558 12.20 6.82 16.18
CA PHE A 558 11.13 6.44 17.10
C PHE A 558 10.71 4.97 16.92
N LEU A 559 10.41 4.52 15.70
CA LEU A 559 9.97 3.15 15.45
C LEU A 559 11.05 2.11 15.84
N GLU A 560 12.32 2.42 15.58
CA GLU A 560 13.47 1.59 15.95
C GLU A 560 13.66 1.54 17.48
N SER A 561 13.37 2.64 18.20
CA SER A 561 13.42 2.68 19.66
C SER A 561 12.35 1.80 20.33
N VAL A 562 11.12 1.76 19.77
CA VAL A 562 10.03 0.87 20.24
C VAL A 562 10.37 -0.61 20.06
N LEU A 563 11.24 -0.90 19.08
CA LEU A 563 11.77 -2.23 18.76
C LEU A 563 13.04 -2.59 19.56
N PHE A 564 13.52 -1.73 20.46
CA PHE A 564 14.77 -1.91 21.20
C PHE A 564 15.93 -2.32 20.26
N LEU A 565 16.12 -1.57 19.17
CA LEU A 565 17.25 -1.81 18.24
C LEU A 565 18.54 -1.14 18.73
N GLU A 566 18.43 -0.02 19.44
CA GLU A 566 19.56 0.70 20.04
C GLU A 566 19.95 0.17 21.44
N SER A 567 19.05 -0.57 22.10
CA SER A 567 19.23 -1.06 23.47
C SER A 567 19.45 -2.57 23.50
N CYS A 568 20.43 -3.02 24.30
CA CYS A 568 20.71 -4.44 24.52
C CYS A 568 19.99 -5.03 25.75
N SER A 569 19.31 -4.19 26.55
CA SER A 569 18.57 -4.59 27.75
C SER A 569 17.07 -4.44 27.54
N TYR A 570 16.29 -5.37 28.10
CA TYR A 570 14.83 -5.35 28.06
C TYR A 570 14.29 -5.37 29.49
N PRO A 571 13.17 -4.70 29.78
CA PRO A 571 12.57 -4.74 31.11
C PRO A 571 12.24 -6.18 31.56
N PRO A 572 12.66 -6.62 32.76
CA PRO A 572 12.36 -7.96 33.27
C PRO A 572 10.85 -8.26 33.30
N ILE A 573 10.04 -7.24 33.63
CA ILE A 573 8.57 -7.36 33.65
C ILE A 573 8.02 -7.68 32.25
N LEU A 574 8.57 -7.08 31.19
CA LEU A 574 8.16 -7.36 29.81
C LEU A 574 8.44 -8.82 29.43
N LYS A 575 9.63 -9.33 29.78
CA LYS A 575 9.98 -10.74 29.59
C LYS A 575 9.01 -11.64 30.34
N ARG A 576 8.74 -11.34 31.62
CA ARG A 576 7.86 -12.16 32.46
C ARG A 576 6.44 -12.24 31.92
N VAL A 577 5.88 -11.13 31.43
CA VAL A 577 4.54 -11.10 30.80
C VAL A 577 4.52 -11.90 29.51
N PHE A 578 5.55 -11.78 28.67
CA PHE A 578 5.64 -12.55 27.42
C PHE A 578 5.83 -14.04 27.65
N ASP A 579 6.53 -14.44 28.71
CA ASP A 579 6.63 -15.85 29.12
C ASP A 579 5.29 -16.36 29.64
N LEU A 580 4.58 -15.57 30.45
CA LEU A 580 3.25 -15.92 30.96
C LEU A 580 2.27 -16.19 29.82
N LEU A 581 2.27 -15.36 28.77
CA LEU A 581 1.42 -15.59 27.60
C LEU A 581 1.76 -16.92 26.88
N GLU A 582 3.04 -17.30 26.82
CA GLU A 582 3.45 -18.61 26.27
C GLU A 582 3.08 -19.78 27.18
N GLU A 583 3.26 -19.64 28.50
CA GLU A 583 2.87 -20.64 29.50
C GLU A 583 1.36 -20.90 29.44
N GLU A 584 0.54 -19.84 29.40
CA GLU A 584 -0.92 -19.98 29.35
C GLU A 584 -1.41 -20.51 28.01
N ALA A 585 -0.76 -20.15 26.90
CA ALA A 585 -1.04 -20.78 25.61
C ALA A 585 -0.81 -22.30 25.69
N ALA A 586 0.33 -22.73 26.23
CA ALA A 586 0.66 -24.15 26.38
C ALA A 586 -0.30 -24.88 27.34
N ARG A 587 -0.64 -24.27 28.48
CA ARG A 587 -1.60 -24.85 29.47
C ARG A 587 -2.98 -25.07 28.88
N ASN A 588 -3.44 -24.19 27.99
CA ASN A 588 -4.76 -24.28 27.36
C ASN A 588 -4.73 -25.01 26.00
N GLY A 589 -3.65 -25.73 25.67
CA GLY A 589 -3.55 -26.54 24.45
C GLY A 589 -3.34 -25.77 23.15
N VAL A 590 -2.98 -24.48 23.22
CA VAL A 590 -2.67 -23.66 22.04
C VAL A 590 -1.26 -23.95 21.55
N SER A 591 -1.16 -24.74 20.49
CA SER A 591 0.12 -25.14 19.88
C SER A 591 0.64 -24.18 18.82
N ASP A 592 -0.19 -23.24 18.36
CA ASP A 592 0.17 -22.27 17.32
C ASP A 592 1.07 -21.15 17.87
N HIS A 593 2.35 -21.17 17.46
CA HIS A 593 3.31 -20.15 17.86
C HIS A 593 3.00 -18.77 17.29
N GLN A 594 2.40 -18.70 16.09
CA GLN A 594 2.04 -17.44 15.44
C GLN A 594 0.93 -16.74 16.22
N LEU A 595 -0.07 -17.48 16.68
CA LEU A 595 -1.15 -16.95 17.51
C LEU A 595 -0.63 -16.40 18.84
N THR A 596 0.27 -17.11 19.52
CA THR A 596 0.88 -16.63 20.77
C THR A 596 1.73 -15.38 20.53
N GLN A 597 2.45 -15.31 19.42
CA GLN A 597 3.18 -14.09 19.03
C GLN A 597 2.22 -12.93 18.71
N GLN A 598 1.05 -13.21 18.14
CA GLN A 598 -0.02 -12.24 17.94
C GLN A 598 -0.56 -11.70 19.27
N TRP A 599 -0.72 -12.53 20.31
CA TRP A 599 -1.11 -12.04 21.64
C TRP A 599 -0.10 -11.05 22.20
N LYS A 600 1.21 -11.35 22.09
CA LYS A 600 2.30 -10.45 22.52
C LYS A 600 2.27 -9.13 21.77
N SER A 601 2.13 -9.20 20.43
CA SER A 601 2.02 -8.02 19.57
C SER A 601 0.80 -7.18 19.93
N ASN A 602 -0.37 -7.79 20.09
CA ASN A 602 -1.59 -7.07 20.40
C ASN A 602 -1.50 -6.39 21.78
N LEU A 603 -0.98 -7.07 22.80
CA LEU A 603 -0.80 -6.48 24.12
C LEU A 603 0.20 -5.32 24.10
N TYR A 604 1.41 -5.54 23.59
CA TYR A 604 2.48 -4.54 23.61
C TYR A 604 2.23 -3.37 22.65
N ILE A 605 1.78 -3.65 21.42
CA ILE A 605 1.62 -2.62 20.39
C ILE A 605 0.22 -2.03 20.41
N LEU A 606 -0.83 -2.84 20.32
CA LEU A 606 -2.19 -2.30 20.20
C LEU A 606 -2.69 -1.67 21.51
N ARG A 607 -2.36 -2.28 22.66
CA ARG A 607 -2.89 -1.81 23.95
C ARG A 607 -2.01 -0.77 24.64
N VAL A 608 -0.68 -0.87 24.52
CA VAL A 608 0.25 0.09 25.13
C VAL A 608 0.67 1.16 24.12
N TRP A 609 1.45 0.82 23.09
CA TRP A 609 2.06 1.84 22.23
C TRP A 609 1.08 2.65 21.38
N VAL A 610 0.08 2.01 20.77
CA VAL A 610 -0.93 2.73 19.96
C VAL A 610 -1.72 3.72 20.82
N HIS A 611 -1.97 3.40 22.09
CA HIS A 611 -2.61 4.30 23.04
C HIS A 611 -1.72 5.50 23.36
N LEU A 612 -0.46 5.26 23.75
CA LEU A 612 0.52 6.33 24.03
C LEU A 612 0.79 7.24 22.81
N ILE A 613 0.83 6.68 21.59
CA ILE A 613 1.04 7.46 20.36
C ILE A 613 -0.18 8.34 20.05
N LYS A 614 -1.39 7.85 20.26
CA LYS A 614 -2.60 8.64 19.97
C LYS A 614 -2.87 9.70 21.04
N ASN A 615 -2.38 9.49 22.26
CA ASN A 615 -2.55 10.37 23.40
C ASN A 615 -1.16 10.87 23.88
N PRO A 616 -0.48 11.76 23.12
CA PRO A 616 0.88 12.19 23.41
C PRO A 616 1.04 12.83 24.79
N LYS A 617 -0.02 13.48 25.30
CA LYS A 617 -0.05 14.10 26.62
C LYS A 617 0.21 13.13 27.77
N ILE A 618 -0.12 11.85 27.61
CA ILE A 618 0.12 10.85 28.67
C ILE A 618 1.61 10.79 29.00
N LEU A 619 2.47 10.84 27.99
CA LEU A 619 3.92 10.67 28.13
C LEU A 619 4.71 11.98 28.02
N LEU A 620 4.16 12.98 27.32
CA LEU A 620 4.85 14.22 26.97
C LEU A 620 4.12 15.45 27.51
N ASP A 621 4.88 16.44 27.97
CA ASP A 621 4.35 17.76 28.32
C ASP A 621 4.15 18.62 27.06
N VAL A 622 3.10 18.28 26.30
CA VAL A 622 2.78 18.91 25.02
C VAL A 622 1.32 19.34 24.94
N SER A 623 1.07 20.31 24.06
CA SER A 623 -0.26 20.86 23.82
C SER A 623 -1.10 19.96 22.91
N GLU A 624 -2.40 19.84 23.17
CA GLU A 624 -3.35 19.16 22.26
C GLU A 624 -3.46 19.91 20.92
N SER A 625 -3.26 19.22 19.80
CA SER A 625 -3.38 19.82 18.46
C SER A 625 -4.19 18.93 17.53
N ILE A 626 -5.37 19.41 17.13
CA ILE A 626 -6.29 18.73 16.21
C ILE A 626 -5.64 18.42 14.84
N SER A 627 -4.59 19.18 14.48
CA SER A 627 -3.83 18.95 13.24
C SER A 627 -2.88 17.75 13.35
N GLN A 628 -2.48 17.36 14.56
CA GLN A 628 -1.53 16.25 14.78
C GLN A 628 -2.21 14.90 14.92
N ASP A 629 -3.50 14.84 15.30
CA ASP A 629 -4.26 13.58 15.45
C ASP A 629 -4.15 12.69 14.20
N GLY A 630 -4.22 13.30 13.02
CA GLY A 630 -4.07 12.61 11.74
C GLY A 630 -2.67 12.05 11.51
N ASN A 631 -1.63 12.82 11.84
CA ASN A 631 -0.24 12.40 11.70
C ASN A 631 0.08 11.25 12.66
N LEU A 632 -0.25 11.40 13.94
CA LEU A 632 -0.03 10.38 14.98
C LEU A 632 -0.81 9.09 14.70
N SER A 633 -2.03 9.19 14.16
CA SER A 633 -2.78 8.02 13.71
C SER A 633 -2.07 7.25 12.59
N VAL A 634 -1.40 7.95 11.67
CA VAL A 634 -0.60 7.31 10.62
C VAL A 634 0.61 6.61 11.21
N ILE A 635 1.33 7.24 12.15
CA ILE A 635 2.47 6.61 12.85
C ILE A 635 2.03 5.36 13.61
N ALA A 636 0.94 5.45 14.38
CA ALA A 636 0.37 4.31 15.09
C ALA A 636 -0.01 3.17 14.12
N GLN A 637 -0.62 3.49 12.98
CA GLN A 637 -0.96 2.49 11.97
C GLN A 637 0.26 1.85 11.34
N THR A 638 1.30 2.63 11.02
CA THR A 638 2.57 2.12 10.50
C THR A 638 3.23 1.17 11.50
N LEU A 639 3.24 1.50 12.79
CA LEU A 639 3.74 0.62 13.84
C LEU A 639 2.94 -0.69 13.91
N MET A 640 1.59 -0.63 13.85
CA MET A 640 0.75 -1.83 13.79
C MET A 640 1.07 -2.70 12.57
N ASP A 641 1.27 -2.09 11.40
CA ASP A 641 1.57 -2.80 10.16
C ASP A 641 2.97 -3.45 10.19
N CYS A 642 3.92 -2.89 10.95
CA CYS A 642 5.23 -3.50 11.22
C CYS A 642 5.13 -4.79 12.04
N PHE A 643 4.15 -4.91 12.92
CA PHE A 643 3.94 -6.10 13.76
C PHE A 643 2.87 -7.06 13.21
N SER A 644 2.31 -6.77 12.04
CA SER A 644 1.32 -7.62 11.39
C SER A 644 1.96 -8.83 10.69
N PHE A 645 1.34 -10.00 10.87
CA PHE A 645 1.73 -11.24 10.18
C PHE A 645 1.19 -11.34 8.75
N SER A 646 0.18 -10.54 8.39
CA SER A 646 -0.37 -10.58 7.03
C SER A 646 0.52 -9.78 6.09
N GLU A 647 1.10 -10.44 5.08
CA GLU A 647 1.67 -9.75 3.94
C GLU A 647 0.54 -9.08 3.14
N GLN A 648 0.48 -7.76 3.21
CA GLN A 648 -0.55 -7.00 2.53
C GLN A 648 -0.11 -6.72 1.09
N SER A 649 -0.88 -7.22 0.12
CA SER A 649 -0.68 -6.87 -1.28
C SER A 649 -0.96 -5.37 -1.48
N LEU A 650 0.08 -4.61 -1.83
CA LEU A 650 -0.04 -3.19 -2.14
C LEU A 650 -0.59 -3.05 -3.56
N GLY A 651 -1.68 -2.29 -3.70
CA GLY A 651 -2.30 -2.01 -4.98
C GLY A 651 -2.79 -0.57 -5.05
N ALA A 652 -3.36 -0.19 -6.20
CA ALA A 652 -3.85 1.17 -6.43
C ALA A 652 -4.99 1.59 -5.47
N HIS A 653 -5.65 0.63 -4.82
CA HIS A 653 -6.72 0.86 -3.84
C HIS A 653 -6.26 0.78 -2.38
N SER A 654 -4.97 0.54 -2.13
CA SER A 654 -4.42 0.55 -0.78
C SER A 654 -4.48 1.98 -0.22
N PRO A 655 -4.78 2.16 1.09
CA PRO A 655 -4.74 3.47 1.73
C PRO A 655 -3.39 4.16 1.50
N SER A 656 -3.39 5.46 1.20
CA SER A 656 -2.15 6.18 0.87
C SER A 656 -1.12 6.15 2.00
N SER A 657 -1.53 6.14 3.26
CA SER A 657 -0.61 5.96 4.39
C SER A 657 0.17 4.65 4.30
N ARG A 658 -0.46 3.56 3.86
CA ARG A 658 0.24 2.27 3.68
C ARG A 658 1.21 2.28 2.52
N LEU A 659 0.84 2.93 1.40
CA LEU A 659 1.75 3.11 0.27
C LEU A 659 2.95 3.98 0.66
N LEU A 660 2.70 5.04 1.43
CA LEU A 660 3.71 6.00 1.89
C LEU A 660 4.77 5.35 2.80
N PHE A 661 4.37 4.40 3.65
CA PHE A 661 5.23 3.71 4.62
C PHE A 661 5.59 2.26 4.25
N ALA A 662 5.28 1.82 3.04
CA ALA A 662 5.48 0.44 2.58
C ALA A 662 6.93 -0.04 2.73
N LYS A 663 7.90 0.82 2.41
CA LYS A 663 9.33 0.51 2.48
C LYS A 663 9.80 0.33 3.92
N GLU A 664 9.37 1.21 4.81
CA GLU A 664 9.70 1.17 6.23
C GLU A 664 9.13 -0.08 6.88
N VAL A 665 7.86 -0.40 6.60
CA VAL A 665 7.20 -1.60 7.08
C VAL A 665 7.91 -2.86 6.58
N ALA A 666 8.28 -2.92 5.29
CA ALA A 666 9.02 -4.06 4.74
C ALA A 666 10.38 -4.28 5.41
N ARG A 667 11.06 -3.19 5.78
CA ARG A 667 12.35 -3.23 6.51
C ARG A 667 12.18 -3.64 7.97
N LEU A 668 11.18 -3.10 8.67
CA LEU A 668 11.02 -3.25 10.12
C LEU A 668 10.26 -4.53 10.51
N ARG A 669 9.41 -5.10 9.66
CA ARG A 669 8.66 -6.33 9.93
C ARG A 669 9.54 -7.56 10.30
N PRO A 670 10.65 -7.87 9.60
CA PRO A 670 11.52 -8.94 10.05
C PRO A 670 12.15 -8.65 11.42
N LEU A 671 12.45 -7.38 11.72
CA LEU A 671 13.04 -6.95 13.00
C LEU A 671 12.02 -7.01 14.14
N SER A 672 10.75 -6.70 13.88
CA SER A 672 9.64 -6.84 14.84
C SER A 672 9.38 -8.29 15.20
N SER A 673 9.47 -9.20 14.22
CA SER A 673 9.40 -10.63 14.48
C SER A 673 10.61 -11.13 15.28
N ASP A 674 11.79 -10.55 15.05
CA ASP A 674 13.00 -10.88 15.80
C ASP A 674 12.98 -10.35 17.24
N LEU A 675 12.31 -9.22 17.53
CA LEU A 675 12.16 -8.69 18.90
C LEU A 675 11.65 -9.76 19.87
N PHE A 676 10.55 -10.42 19.55
CA PHE A 676 9.98 -11.45 20.44
C PHE A 676 10.92 -12.65 20.60
N ARG A 677 11.69 -12.98 19.57
CA ARG A 677 12.72 -14.03 19.61
C ARG A 677 13.90 -13.63 20.50
N ARG A 678 14.37 -12.38 20.41
CA ARG A 678 15.45 -11.83 21.26
C ARG A 678 15.04 -11.82 22.72
N ILE A 679 13.84 -11.34 23.03
CA ILE A 679 13.30 -11.36 24.40
C ILE A 679 13.19 -12.81 24.89
N ARG A 680 12.60 -13.72 24.11
CA ARG A 680 12.43 -15.13 24.50
C ARG A 680 13.77 -15.84 24.80
N ARG A 681 14.85 -15.48 24.10
CA ARG A 681 16.20 -16.06 24.31
C ARG A 681 16.86 -15.65 25.61
N GLN A 682 16.37 -14.59 26.26
CA GLN A 682 16.89 -14.19 27.58
C GLN A 682 16.60 -15.28 28.62
N PRO A 683 17.44 -15.40 29.66
CA PRO A 683 17.18 -16.32 30.76
C PRO A 683 15.80 -16.04 31.38
N PRO A 684 15.11 -17.08 31.89
CA PRO A 684 13.86 -16.88 32.60
C PRO A 684 14.09 -15.95 33.80
N VAL A 685 13.17 -15.01 34.01
CA VAL A 685 13.24 -14.06 35.13
C VAL A 685 12.91 -14.82 36.41
N CYS A 686 13.84 -14.86 37.36
CA CYS A 686 13.58 -15.45 38.66
C CYS A 686 12.59 -14.58 39.46
N GLU A 687 11.91 -15.20 40.41
CA GLU A 687 10.89 -14.51 41.22
C GLU A 687 11.49 -13.35 42.03
N GLU A 688 12.72 -13.50 42.52
CA GLU A 688 13.46 -12.46 43.23
C GLU A 688 13.64 -11.19 42.39
N VAL A 689 14.16 -11.31 41.16
CA VAL A 689 14.36 -10.17 40.24
C VAL A 689 13.03 -9.56 39.83
N PHE A 690 11.99 -10.38 39.65
CA PHE A 690 10.66 -9.87 39.33
C PHE A 690 10.10 -9.03 40.49
N VAL A 691 10.21 -9.52 41.73
CA VAL A 691 9.78 -8.79 42.93
C VAL A 691 10.60 -7.52 43.15
N GLU A 692 11.91 -7.57 42.92
CA GLU A 692 12.78 -6.38 42.97
C GLU A 692 12.32 -5.31 41.99
N SER A 693 12.08 -5.67 40.73
CA SER A 693 11.55 -4.74 39.71
C SER A 693 10.18 -4.17 40.10
N LEU A 694 9.32 -4.94 40.75
CA LEU A 694 8.03 -4.44 41.25
C LEU A 694 8.20 -3.49 42.44
N ASN A 695 9.18 -3.73 43.31
CA ASN A 695 9.47 -2.86 44.43
C ASN A 695 10.00 -1.50 43.97
N ASP A 696 10.81 -1.46 42.90
CA ASP A 696 11.27 -0.21 42.29
C ASP A 696 10.07 0.63 41.83
N VAL A 697 9.14 0.03 41.09
CA VAL A 697 7.90 0.71 40.68
C VAL A 697 7.03 1.10 41.88
N ALA A 698 6.96 0.26 42.91
CA ALA A 698 6.21 0.55 44.13
C ALA A 698 6.77 1.75 44.91
N ASN A 699 8.10 1.93 44.90
CA ASN A 699 8.75 3.07 45.53
C ASN A 699 8.35 4.38 44.84
N ASP A 700 8.34 4.41 43.51
CA ASP A 700 7.91 5.58 42.73
C ASP A 700 6.41 5.91 42.95
N LEU A 701 5.61 4.90 43.29
CA LEU A 701 4.19 5.03 43.56
C LEU A 701 3.87 5.59 44.97
N CYS A 702 4.78 5.48 45.94
CA CYS A 702 4.53 5.87 47.34
C CYS A 702 4.00 7.30 47.50
N ASP A 703 4.45 8.23 46.66
CA ASP A 703 4.05 9.64 46.70
C ASP A 703 2.74 9.93 45.94
N CYS A 704 2.21 8.97 45.18
CA CYS A 704 1.09 9.15 44.27
C CYS A 704 -0.26 8.67 44.85
N ILE A 705 -0.26 7.83 45.89
CA ILE A 705 -1.42 7.00 46.25
C ILE A 705 -2.19 7.53 47.46
N ARG A 706 -3.14 8.46 47.23
CA ARG A 706 -4.27 8.71 48.14
C ARG A 706 -5.51 9.20 47.39
N SER A 707 -6.15 8.33 46.59
CA SER A 707 -7.47 8.66 46.02
C SER A 707 -8.58 7.93 46.77
N THR A 708 -8.95 8.43 47.95
CA THR A 708 -10.22 8.08 48.61
C THR A 708 -11.42 8.35 47.70
N VAL A 709 -11.25 9.27 46.74
CA VAL A 709 -12.18 9.60 45.67
C VAL A 709 -12.38 8.41 44.72
N ALA A 710 -11.31 7.78 44.23
CA ALA A 710 -11.42 6.59 43.38
C ALA A 710 -12.10 5.42 44.12
N LEU A 711 -11.78 5.23 45.40
CA LEU A 711 -12.43 4.22 46.24
C LEU A 711 -13.93 4.48 46.41
N SER A 712 -14.33 5.75 46.58
CA SER A 712 -15.73 6.15 46.71
C SER A 712 -16.54 5.95 45.41
N GLU A 713 -15.97 6.32 44.27
CA GLU A 713 -16.63 6.09 42.97
C GLU A 713 -16.70 4.61 42.63
N LEU A 714 -15.68 3.81 42.95
CA LEU A 714 -15.74 2.35 42.81
C LEU A 714 -16.84 1.76 43.71
N LEU A 715 -16.97 2.23 44.95
CA LEU A 715 -18.06 1.82 45.83
C LEU A 715 -19.43 2.20 45.26
N THR A 716 -19.54 3.36 44.61
CA THR A 716 -20.77 3.81 43.94
C THR A 716 -21.13 2.87 42.79
N TRP A 717 -20.15 2.46 41.98
CA TRP A 717 -20.34 1.45 40.94
C TRP A 717 -20.79 0.11 41.54
N VAL A 718 -20.12 -0.37 42.61
CA VAL A 718 -20.48 -1.62 43.28
C VAL A 718 -21.90 -1.58 43.84
N ARG A 719 -22.31 -0.47 44.47
CA ARG A 719 -23.68 -0.28 44.97
C ARG A 719 -24.71 -0.29 43.85
N GLY A 720 -24.43 0.36 42.72
CA GLY A 720 -25.29 0.34 41.54
C GLY A 720 -25.47 -1.07 40.96
N ASN A 721 -24.50 -1.96 41.17
CA ASN A 721 -24.47 -3.32 40.65
C ASN A 721 -24.68 -4.41 41.71
N GLY A 722 -25.08 -4.03 42.93
CA GLY A 722 -25.04 -4.90 44.11
C GLY A 722 -25.85 -6.19 43.96
N VAL A 723 -27.03 -6.14 43.32
CA VAL A 723 -27.88 -7.33 43.12
C VAL A 723 -27.15 -8.39 42.30
N ARG A 724 -26.57 -7.98 41.16
CA ARG A 724 -25.84 -8.88 40.26
C ARG A 724 -24.55 -9.39 40.89
N LEU A 725 -23.85 -8.54 41.63
CA LEU A 725 -22.65 -8.94 42.35
C LEU A 725 -22.95 -10.03 43.37
N VAL A 726 -24.08 -9.95 44.08
CA VAL A 726 -24.53 -11.00 45.00
C VAL A 726 -24.88 -12.29 44.25
N GLU A 727 -25.53 -12.20 43.08
CA GLU A 727 -25.81 -13.37 42.23
C GLU A 727 -24.52 -14.09 41.82
N VAL A 728 -23.51 -13.35 41.35
CA VAL A 728 -22.19 -13.91 40.97
C VAL A 728 -21.50 -14.53 42.20
N LEU A 729 -21.46 -13.80 43.33
CA LEU A 729 -20.87 -14.32 44.57
C LEU A 729 -21.57 -15.58 45.09
N SER A 730 -22.88 -15.70 44.87
CA SER A 730 -23.65 -16.88 45.28
C SER A 730 -23.50 -18.07 44.33
N ALA A 731 -22.98 -17.86 43.12
CA ALA A 731 -22.71 -18.91 42.14
C ALA A 731 -21.29 -19.49 42.28
N ASP A 732 -20.41 -18.80 43.01
CA ASP A 732 -19.03 -19.21 43.32
C ASP A 732 -18.92 -20.05 44.62
N ASP A 733 -20.03 -20.28 45.34
CA ASP A 733 -20.18 -21.27 46.44
C ASP A 733 -20.45 -22.67 45.89
#